data_AF-A0A6N3FWU2-F1
#
_entry.id   AF-A0A6N3FWU2-F1
#
_cell.length_a   1.000
_cell.length_b   1.000
_cell.length_c   1.000
_cell.angle_alpha   90.00
_cell.angle_beta   90.00
_cell.angle_gamma   90.00
#
_symmetry.space_group_name_H-M   'P 1'
#
loop_
_entity.id
_entity.type
_entity.pdbx_description
1 polymer ?
#
loop_
_entity_poly.entity_id
_entity_poly.type
_entity_poly.pdbx_seq_one_letter_code
_entity_poly.pdbx_strand_id
1 'polypeptide(L)'
;MKKFGIKGWLCVFLFSVFLFCFGPIKIYASIVAPNFPTLPIDDSLITHVGQAGAPQGEPGFNYVQINDGTTTNSSGGVWFNKPVSFTRSFRLEMAFFIDNTDTDSDGLTFVMQSSGLNALANQAGPTIGVWADVGGTDPLSSGAIPQSFAIEFDTYYNNTTTVLGGSMLDRDVPNSHHIAWNFPGSNDAYTTDGWLIIDKVLNHRDTVSVSDISDGQWHLFTVVFDQPNQTLQYTVPDFGVDVIVPVDDTFKANLNLTNNAPVYFGFTGANGGYVQEKAVAFVDVEGLVDMTVRTGVFEKEPVKLLLDTETNLTQPATVDNSKTITYATYLSYKDTSDLADLESGITLSSLFPEGLSLVPEAVYFGKASEIMVNGLPEGGTALPFVIENGQLAVTLPDMVKGNEYIVHFSVNYTEAPLDQNLDAAIPVQTTFNGNAFVSSMTTGDPETHYYQMSGIFPPTLTTGSVSLTEAKANRQIVRQKRNCYLPITIEDQNSTQAKVYATDFFTEETAITEEDFSEVALIERSAITEPLTDTLTLDTTELEPNTTYYLAAYVIDTEGNRSETRYYSIDFRGIVEFQQAPTSINGAVVTVNELVRSIRDDGYAYLALSYDQEPTLLSITNTSEGTWQLNGQMTDFLQDQQLLADEIQLVLYDPMTNQLVATISSEEQVIFEQQPTGEANLMVDLKDYNCYFRFVPKMEQISPGTYTGAINWRLESTIIDE
;
A
#
# COMPACT_ATOMS: atom_id res chain seq x y z
N MET A 1 -60.49 80.26 9.25
CA MET A 1 -59.86 80.20 10.59
C MET A 1 -60.38 78.99 11.35
N LYS A 2 -59.48 78.02 11.55
CA LYS A 2 -59.38 76.96 12.57
C LYS A 2 -60.66 76.48 13.30
N LYS A 3 -61.01 75.21 13.09
CA LYS A 3 -61.47 74.28 14.15
C LYS A 3 -60.86 72.90 13.90
N PHE A 4 -59.68 72.65 14.47
CA PHE A 4 -59.08 71.33 14.61
C PHE A 4 -58.51 71.24 16.02
N GLY A 5 -58.88 70.19 16.74
CA GLY A 5 -58.36 69.90 18.07
C GLY A 5 -59.40 69.17 18.89
N ILE A 6 -59.18 67.86 19.11
CA ILE A 6 -59.58 67.04 20.28
C ILE A 6 -59.46 65.52 19.99
N LYS A 7 -59.28 65.07 18.75
CA LYS A 7 -59.12 63.61 18.48
C LYS A 7 -57.69 63.07 18.49
N GLY A 8 -56.66 63.91 18.47
CA GLY A 8 -55.25 63.46 18.42
C GLY A 8 -54.65 63.05 19.77
N TRP A 9 -55.12 63.63 20.88
CA TRP A 9 -54.47 63.43 22.19
C TRP A 9 -54.94 62.18 22.93
N LEU A 10 -56.16 61.69 22.69
CA LEU A 10 -56.66 60.49 23.36
C LEU A 10 -55.99 59.20 22.82
N CYS A 11 -55.71 59.15 21.51
CA CYS A 11 -54.99 58.02 20.91
C CYS A 11 -53.52 58.01 21.32
N VAL A 12 -52.87 59.18 21.47
CA VAL A 12 -51.48 59.26 21.95
C VAL A 12 -51.38 58.86 23.42
N PHE A 13 -52.36 59.25 24.27
CA PHE A 13 -52.37 58.88 25.68
C PHE A 13 -52.65 57.38 25.91
N LEU A 14 -53.57 56.79 25.12
CA LEU A 14 -53.85 55.34 25.18
C LEU A 14 -52.71 54.49 24.60
N PHE A 15 -51.99 54.98 23.57
CA PHE A 15 -50.82 54.29 23.03
C PHE A 15 -49.61 54.38 23.98
N SER A 16 -49.44 55.50 24.71
CA SER A 16 -48.40 55.61 25.75
C SER A 16 -48.68 54.72 26.96
N VAL A 17 -49.93 54.57 27.42
CA VAL A 17 -50.26 53.63 28.51
C VAL A 17 -50.05 52.17 28.09
N PHE A 18 -50.26 51.82 26.81
CA PHE A 18 -49.99 50.48 26.29
C PHE A 18 -48.49 50.18 26.13
N LEU A 19 -47.66 51.20 25.84
CA LEU A 19 -46.19 51.08 25.73
C LEU A 19 -45.45 51.06 27.07
N PHE A 20 -46.07 51.53 28.16
CA PHE A 20 -45.48 51.50 29.51
C PHE A 20 -45.98 50.34 30.40
N CYS A 21 -46.91 49.51 29.91
CA CYS A 21 -47.41 48.32 30.62
C CYS A 21 -46.62 47.04 30.31
N PHE A 22 -45.70 47.07 29.35
CA PHE A 22 -44.71 46.01 29.17
C PHE A 22 -43.39 46.55 29.71
N GLY A 23 -43.05 46.17 30.94
CA GLY A 23 -41.65 46.26 31.39
C GLY A 23 -40.75 45.53 30.40
N PRO A 24 -39.43 45.79 30.40
CA PRO A 24 -38.51 45.01 29.56
C PRO A 24 -38.83 43.53 29.76
N ILE A 25 -39.16 42.84 28.67
CA ILE A 25 -39.19 41.37 28.68
C ILE A 25 -37.75 40.99 29.01
N LYS A 26 -37.51 40.58 30.26
CA LYS A 26 -36.27 39.90 30.62
C LYS A 26 -36.29 38.58 29.86
N ILE A 27 -35.45 38.49 28.84
CA ILE A 27 -35.12 37.22 28.23
C ILE A 27 -34.09 36.62 29.18
N TYR A 28 -34.53 35.69 30.04
CA TYR A 28 -33.61 34.84 30.79
C TYR A 28 -32.85 34.01 29.76
N ALA A 29 -31.51 33.97 29.85
CA ALA A 29 -30.74 33.15 28.93
C ALA A 29 -31.00 31.69 29.30
N SER A 30 -31.72 30.97 28.44
CA SER A 30 -31.77 29.53 28.54
C SER A 30 -30.37 28.96 28.35
N ILE A 31 -30.00 27.92 29.10
CA ILE A 31 -28.75 27.17 28.87
C ILE A 31 -28.54 26.96 27.37
N VAL A 32 -27.39 27.42 26.88
CA VAL A 32 -26.96 27.17 25.50
C VAL A 32 -26.17 25.89 25.50
N ALA A 33 -26.42 24.99 24.53
CA ALA A 33 -25.64 23.76 24.41
C ALA A 33 -24.12 24.08 24.30
N PRO A 34 -23.24 23.22 24.85
CA PRO A 34 -21.80 23.36 24.70
C PRO A 34 -21.40 23.55 23.23
N ASN A 35 -20.40 24.39 22.98
CA ASN A 35 -19.82 24.59 21.66
C ASN A 35 -18.54 23.76 21.42
N PHE A 36 -18.25 22.83 22.34
CA PHE A 36 -17.12 21.90 22.29
C PHE A 36 -17.62 20.45 22.37
N PRO A 37 -16.85 19.47 21.86
CA PRO A 37 -17.21 18.07 21.94
C PRO A 37 -17.38 17.58 23.37
N THR A 38 -18.38 16.73 23.57
CA THR A 38 -18.70 16.11 24.86
C THR A 38 -18.99 14.63 24.66
N LEU A 39 -18.94 13.85 25.74
CA LEU A 39 -19.36 12.46 25.72
C LEU A 39 -20.83 12.33 25.32
N PRO A 40 -21.20 11.26 24.59
CA PRO A 40 -22.59 10.93 24.28
C PRO A 40 -23.30 10.40 25.52
N ILE A 41 -23.65 11.27 26.46
CA ILE A 41 -24.27 10.88 27.73
C ILE A 41 -25.73 10.46 27.56
N ASP A 42 -26.06 9.33 28.17
CA ASP A 42 -27.42 8.81 28.32
C ASP A 42 -27.58 8.18 29.72
N ASP A 43 -28.75 7.62 30.00
CA ASP A 43 -29.04 6.98 31.30
C ASP A 43 -28.16 5.73 31.57
N SER A 44 -27.41 5.22 30.58
CA SER A 44 -26.42 4.15 30.79
C SER A 44 -25.09 4.68 31.31
N LEU A 45 -24.71 5.91 30.95
CA LEU A 45 -23.49 6.59 31.38
C LEU A 45 -23.67 7.42 32.65
N ILE A 46 -24.86 7.99 32.87
CA ILE A 46 -25.13 8.86 34.02
C ILE A 46 -26.44 8.50 34.73
N THR A 47 -26.53 8.90 36.00
CA THR A 47 -27.77 8.87 36.80
C THR A 47 -28.04 10.26 37.32
N HIS A 48 -29.26 10.76 37.13
CA HIS A 48 -29.73 12.03 37.66
C HIS A 48 -30.59 11.81 38.92
N VAL A 49 -30.50 12.73 39.89
CA VAL A 49 -31.21 12.69 41.17
C VAL A 49 -31.74 14.09 41.53
N GLY A 50 -32.82 14.14 42.31
CA GLY A 50 -33.46 15.39 42.70
C GLY A 50 -34.11 16.07 41.49
N GLN A 51 -33.80 17.35 41.30
CA GLN A 51 -34.33 18.17 40.21
C GLN A 51 -33.52 18.06 38.90
N ALA A 52 -32.38 17.36 38.89
CA ALA A 52 -31.58 17.25 37.67
C ALA A 52 -32.39 16.61 36.55
N GLY A 53 -32.33 17.22 35.36
CA GLY A 53 -33.06 16.78 34.18
C GLY A 53 -32.39 15.59 33.49
N ALA A 54 -33.11 15.01 32.52
CA ALA A 54 -32.53 14.06 31.58
C ALA A 54 -31.43 14.71 30.72
N PRO A 55 -30.51 13.92 30.10
CA PRO A 55 -29.59 14.43 29.08
C PRO A 55 -30.26 15.33 28.04
N GLN A 56 -29.63 16.46 27.73
CA GLN A 56 -30.06 17.45 26.74
C GLN A 56 -28.91 17.77 25.77
N GLY A 57 -29.22 18.49 24.69
CA GLY A 57 -28.26 18.88 23.65
C GLY A 57 -28.46 18.14 22.34
N GLU A 58 -27.44 18.18 21.49
CA GLU A 58 -27.39 17.47 20.22
C GLU A 58 -26.27 16.42 20.27
N PRO A 59 -26.31 15.35 19.44
CA PRO A 59 -25.27 14.32 19.42
C PRO A 59 -23.85 14.91 19.32
N GLY A 60 -23.02 14.65 20.34
CA GLY A 60 -21.65 15.16 20.46
C GLY A 60 -21.50 16.47 21.25
N PHE A 61 -22.61 17.11 21.65
CA PHE A 61 -22.67 18.38 22.39
C PHE A 61 -23.75 18.30 23.49
N ASN A 62 -23.66 17.26 24.30
CA ASN A 62 -24.62 16.89 25.33
C ASN A 62 -24.29 17.54 26.67
N TYR A 63 -25.33 17.81 27.45
CA TYR A 63 -25.22 18.31 28.81
C TYR A 63 -26.38 17.83 29.68
N VAL A 64 -26.27 18.05 30.98
CA VAL A 64 -27.34 17.81 31.95
C VAL A 64 -27.63 19.09 32.70
N GLN A 65 -28.89 19.50 32.69
CA GLN A 65 -29.36 20.59 33.53
C GLN A 65 -29.52 20.09 34.97
N ILE A 66 -28.82 20.72 35.91
CA ILE A 66 -28.86 20.38 37.34
C ILE A 66 -30.03 21.06 38.04
N ASN A 67 -30.25 22.34 37.75
CA ASN A 67 -31.39 23.12 38.23
C ASN A 67 -31.98 23.96 37.09
N ASP A 68 -33.31 24.06 37.05
CA ASP A 68 -34.04 24.99 36.18
C ASP A 68 -34.14 26.41 36.76
N GLY A 69 -34.48 27.38 35.90
CA GLY A 69 -34.59 28.80 36.26
C GLY A 69 -35.94 29.20 36.87
N THR A 70 -36.72 28.24 37.39
CA THR A 70 -38.09 28.49 37.87
C THR A 70 -38.41 27.88 39.22
N THR A 71 -37.70 26.83 39.62
CA THR A 71 -37.96 26.05 40.83
C THR A 71 -37.06 26.54 41.96
N THR A 72 -37.66 27.17 42.97
CA THR A 72 -36.98 27.57 44.23
C THR A 72 -36.88 26.40 45.20
N ASN A 73 -35.93 26.45 46.14
CA ASN A 73 -35.76 25.47 47.22
C ASN A 73 -35.62 24.02 46.72
N SER A 74 -34.84 23.83 45.66
CA SER A 74 -34.61 22.53 45.03
C SER A 74 -33.12 22.22 44.91
N SER A 75 -32.78 20.94 45.01
CA SER A 75 -31.45 20.42 44.74
C SER A 75 -31.52 19.41 43.60
N GLY A 76 -30.49 19.38 42.77
CA GLY A 76 -30.30 18.39 41.72
C GLY A 76 -28.91 17.80 41.79
N GLY A 77 -28.73 16.61 41.26
CA GLY A 77 -27.42 16.00 41.09
C GLY A 77 -27.37 15.07 39.90
N VAL A 78 -26.18 14.91 39.34
CA VAL A 78 -25.89 13.93 38.30
C VAL A 78 -24.61 13.19 38.64
N TRP A 79 -24.61 11.89 38.46
CA TRP A 79 -23.50 10.99 38.79
C TRP A 79 -23.09 10.20 37.55
N PHE A 80 -21.79 10.09 37.29
CA PHE A 80 -21.27 9.14 36.31
C PHE A 80 -21.44 7.71 36.85
N ASN A 81 -22.05 6.83 36.07
CA ASN A 81 -22.47 5.50 36.52
C ASN A 81 -21.29 4.56 36.81
N LYS A 82 -20.11 4.85 36.23
CA LYS A 82 -18.90 4.05 36.41
C LYS A 82 -17.98 4.74 37.42
N PRO A 83 -17.75 4.14 38.61
CA PRO A 83 -16.91 4.75 39.62
C PRO A 83 -15.44 4.72 39.18
N VAL A 84 -14.67 5.73 39.62
CA VAL A 84 -13.20 5.71 39.51
C VAL A 84 -12.59 4.97 40.68
N SER A 85 -11.38 4.46 40.50
CA SER A 85 -10.57 3.89 41.56
C SER A 85 -9.32 4.71 41.83
N PHE A 86 -9.01 4.91 43.11
CA PHE A 86 -7.76 5.54 43.57
C PHE A 86 -6.57 4.56 43.60
N THR A 87 -6.70 3.37 43.01
CA THR A 87 -5.60 2.40 42.86
C THR A 87 -4.69 2.70 41.66
N ARG A 88 -5.07 3.65 40.81
CA ARG A 88 -4.30 4.11 39.64
C ARG A 88 -4.66 5.56 39.31
N SER A 89 -3.85 6.19 38.48
CA SER A 89 -4.11 7.55 38.02
C SER A 89 -5.34 7.60 37.13
N PHE A 90 -6.09 8.70 37.19
CA PHE A 90 -7.23 8.99 36.32
C PHE A 90 -7.29 10.49 36.01
N ARG A 91 -7.97 10.83 34.91
CA ARG A 91 -8.21 12.22 34.48
C ARG A 91 -9.67 12.37 34.08
N LEU A 92 -10.34 13.33 34.71
CA LEU A 92 -11.73 13.68 34.44
C LEU A 92 -11.75 15.08 33.85
N GLU A 93 -12.25 15.20 32.63
CA GLU A 93 -12.47 16.48 31.96
C GLU A 93 -13.98 16.71 31.83
N MET A 94 -14.44 17.82 32.38
CA MET A 94 -15.84 18.21 32.45
C MET A 94 -15.97 19.70 32.17
N ALA A 95 -17.19 20.16 32.00
CA ALA A 95 -17.49 21.58 31.95
C ALA A 95 -18.76 21.88 32.73
N PHE A 96 -18.88 23.12 33.21
CA PHE A 96 -20.08 23.60 33.87
C PHE A 96 -20.51 24.95 33.30
N PHE A 97 -21.80 25.26 33.48
CA PHE A 97 -22.45 26.49 33.07
C PHE A 97 -23.36 26.95 34.20
N ILE A 98 -23.28 28.24 34.55
CA ILE A 98 -24.20 28.89 35.48
C ILE A 98 -24.75 30.15 34.82
N ASP A 99 -26.08 30.26 34.71
CA ASP A 99 -26.74 31.37 34.03
C ASP A 99 -26.51 32.71 34.73
N ASN A 100 -26.44 33.78 33.92
CA ASN A 100 -26.29 35.15 34.38
C ASN A 100 -27.65 35.77 34.67
N THR A 101 -28.00 35.78 35.96
CA THR A 101 -29.25 36.37 36.44
C THR A 101 -28.98 37.56 37.35
N ASP A 102 -29.99 38.42 37.57
CA ASP A 102 -29.85 39.56 38.47
C ASP A 102 -29.68 39.17 39.95
N THR A 103 -29.90 37.90 40.29
CA THR A 103 -29.82 37.36 41.66
C THR A 103 -29.22 35.95 41.63
N ASP A 104 -27.96 35.83 42.02
CA ASP A 104 -27.28 34.54 42.10
C ASP A 104 -27.94 33.57 43.08
N SER A 105 -27.88 32.27 42.77
CA SER A 105 -28.42 31.21 43.63
C SER A 105 -28.00 29.82 43.19
N ASP A 106 -27.62 28.94 44.08
CA ASP A 106 -26.65 29.20 45.15
C ASP A 106 -25.26 28.69 44.74
N GLY A 107 -25.14 28.16 43.52
CA GLY A 107 -23.91 27.61 42.95
C GLY A 107 -24.05 26.17 42.48
N LEU A 108 -22.90 25.58 42.12
CA LEU A 108 -22.73 24.20 41.71
C LEU A 108 -21.61 23.56 42.54
N THR A 109 -21.56 22.24 42.64
CA THR A 109 -20.46 21.53 43.30
C THR A 109 -20.06 20.30 42.50
N PHE A 110 -18.78 20.12 42.22
CA PHE A 110 -18.25 18.82 41.83
C PHE A 110 -18.07 17.95 43.07
N VAL A 111 -18.53 16.70 43.00
CA VAL A 111 -18.51 15.79 44.14
C VAL A 111 -17.93 14.45 43.73
N MET A 112 -17.03 13.92 44.55
CA MET A 112 -16.64 12.52 44.57
C MET A 112 -17.22 11.87 45.83
N GLN A 113 -17.91 10.73 45.72
CA GLN A 113 -18.59 10.11 46.86
C GLN A 113 -18.78 8.60 46.74
N SER A 114 -18.93 7.94 47.90
CA SER A 114 -19.10 6.48 48.02
C SER A 114 -20.44 6.04 48.61
N SER A 115 -21.42 6.93 48.63
CA SER A 115 -22.80 6.71 49.08
C SER A 115 -23.73 6.15 47.99
N GLY A 116 -23.33 6.20 46.71
CA GLY A 116 -24.05 5.64 45.57
C GLY A 116 -24.77 6.68 44.69
N LEU A 117 -25.38 6.25 43.60
CA LEU A 117 -25.91 7.12 42.53
C LEU A 117 -27.17 7.94 42.91
N ASN A 118 -27.72 7.77 44.11
CA ASN A 118 -28.83 8.57 44.63
C ASN A 118 -28.38 9.61 45.67
N ALA A 119 -27.06 9.82 45.82
CA ALA A 119 -26.53 10.76 46.79
C ALA A 119 -26.95 12.20 46.45
N LEU A 120 -27.52 12.89 47.43
CA LEU A 120 -27.90 14.31 47.37
C LEU A 120 -28.12 14.79 48.81
N ALA A 121 -27.76 16.03 49.11
CA ALA A 121 -28.03 16.58 50.43
C ALA A 121 -29.55 16.74 50.68
N ASN A 122 -29.96 16.64 51.95
CA ASN A 122 -31.39 16.72 52.33
C ASN A 122 -31.99 18.13 52.20
N GLN A 123 -31.14 19.16 52.16
CA GLN A 123 -31.54 20.56 52.09
C GLN A 123 -31.09 21.14 50.75
N ALA A 124 -31.84 22.12 50.27
CA ALA A 124 -31.51 22.97 49.14
C ALA A 124 -31.03 24.34 49.65
N GLY A 125 -30.73 25.24 48.72
CA GLY A 125 -30.24 26.57 49.07
C GLY A 125 -28.72 26.55 49.32
N PRO A 126 -28.27 27.07 50.47
CA PRO A 126 -26.86 27.24 50.81
C PRO A 126 -26.04 25.94 50.84
N THR A 127 -26.69 24.78 50.90
CA THR A 127 -25.98 23.49 50.89
C THR A 127 -25.41 23.10 49.53
N ILE A 128 -25.84 23.75 48.45
CA ILE A 128 -25.47 23.45 47.05
C ILE A 128 -25.64 21.95 46.71
N GLY A 129 -26.60 21.31 47.38
CA GLY A 129 -26.91 19.88 47.20
C GLY A 129 -25.87 18.93 47.79
N VAL A 130 -24.88 19.40 48.57
CA VAL A 130 -23.83 18.55 49.15
C VAL A 130 -23.59 18.77 50.66
N TRP A 131 -23.65 20.01 51.15
CA TRP A 131 -23.29 20.39 52.52
C TRP A 131 -24.47 20.26 53.51
N ALA A 132 -24.20 20.57 54.79
CA ALA A 132 -25.20 20.69 55.84
C ALA A 132 -25.31 22.12 56.37
N ASP A 133 -26.52 22.63 56.56
CA ASP A 133 -26.78 24.00 57.03
C ASP A 133 -27.47 24.09 58.40
N VAL A 134 -27.63 22.96 59.12
CA VAL A 134 -28.26 22.95 60.46
C VAL A 134 -27.21 23.03 61.56
N GLY A 135 -27.11 24.19 62.22
CA GLY A 135 -26.20 24.38 63.34
C GLY A 135 -26.46 23.42 64.52
N GLY A 136 -25.40 23.09 65.26
CA GLY A 136 -25.49 22.31 66.49
C GLY A 136 -25.77 20.82 66.30
N THR A 137 -25.80 20.36 65.04
CA THR A 137 -26.00 18.96 64.67
C THR A 137 -24.78 18.40 63.94
N ASP A 138 -24.61 17.08 63.99
CA ASP A 138 -23.63 16.37 63.17
C ASP A 138 -24.03 16.48 61.68
N PRO A 139 -23.11 16.77 60.75
CA PRO A 139 -23.42 17.05 59.35
C PRO A 139 -24.20 15.92 58.66
N LEU A 140 -23.96 14.66 59.03
CA LEU A 140 -24.69 13.52 58.46
C LEU A 140 -26.14 13.48 58.97
N SER A 141 -26.36 13.83 60.23
CA SER A 141 -27.71 13.92 60.79
C SER A 141 -28.54 15.07 60.19
N SER A 142 -27.87 16.12 59.70
CA SER A 142 -28.45 17.23 58.95
C SER A 142 -28.46 17.03 57.44
N GLY A 143 -27.96 15.89 56.95
CA GLY A 143 -28.12 15.45 55.57
C GLY A 143 -27.06 15.92 54.58
N ALA A 144 -25.82 16.22 55.01
CA ALA A 144 -24.70 16.31 54.07
C ALA A 144 -24.43 14.94 53.41
N ILE A 145 -23.84 14.93 52.21
CA ILE A 145 -23.50 13.66 51.55
C ILE A 145 -22.39 12.95 52.35
N PRO A 146 -22.62 11.72 52.86
CA PRO A 146 -21.58 10.98 53.57
C PRO A 146 -20.46 10.55 52.62
N GLN A 147 -19.29 10.31 53.20
CA GLN A 147 -18.15 9.70 52.53
C GLN A 147 -17.81 10.40 51.20
N SER A 148 -17.61 11.71 51.25
CA SER A 148 -17.54 12.58 50.09
C SER A 148 -16.41 13.61 50.17
N PHE A 149 -15.93 14.01 49.00
CA PHE A 149 -15.06 15.15 48.75
C PHE A 149 -15.77 16.07 47.76
N ALA A 150 -15.77 17.37 48.03
CA ALA A 150 -16.54 18.34 47.26
C ALA A 150 -15.70 19.58 46.94
N ILE A 151 -15.86 20.08 45.72
CA ILE A 151 -15.33 21.36 45.24
C ILE A 151 -16.52 22.19 44.81
N GLU A 152 -16.79 23.29 45.50
CA GLU A 152 -17.91 24.16 45.20
C GLU A 152 -17.53 25.30 44.25
N PHE A 153 -18.53 25.75 43.52
CA PHE A 153 -18.55 26.92 42.65
C PHE A 153 -19.70 27.78 43.16
N ASP A 154 -19.46 28.49 44.26
CA ASP A 154 -20.48 29.20 45.02
C ASP A 154 -20.70 30.59 44.42
N THR A 155 -21.97 30.87 44.12
CA THR A 155 -22.42 32.16 43.56
C THR A 155 -23.17 33.03 44.57
N TYR A 156 -23.53 32.53 45.75
CA TYR A 156 -24.34 33.25 46.72
C TYR A 156 -23.74 33.28 48.12
N TYR A 157 -23.30 34.47 48.54
CA TYR A 157 -22.68 34.67 49.87
C TYR A 157 -23.66 34.55 51.05
N ASN A 158 -23.67 33.39 51.70
CA ASN A 158 -24.45 33.05 52.88
C ASN A 158 -23.77 33.46 54.20
N ASN A 159 -24.01 34.70 54.65
CA ASN A 159 -23.50 35.21 55.93
C ASN A 159 -24.59 35.93 56.77
N THR A 160 -25.75 35.30 56.95
CA THR A 160 -26.86 35.89 57.71
C THR A 160 -27.34 34.97 58.82
N THR A 161 -27.34 35.46 60.07
CA THR A 161 -28.03 34.80 61.19
C THR A 161 -29.38 35.49 61.46
N THR A 162 -30.44 34.70 61.71
CA THR A 162 -31.75 35.24 62.13
C THR A 162 -32.33 34.47 63.33
N VAL A 163 -33.25 35.08 64.07
CA VAL A 163 -33.95 34.46 65.21
C VAL A 163 -34.78 33.23 64.79
N LEU A 164 -35.06 33.08 63.49
CA LEU A 164 -35.80 31.95 62.90
C LEU A 164 -34.89 30.95 62.15
N GLY A 165 -33.56 31.11 62.24
CA GLY A 165 -32.58 30.38 61.44
C GLY A 165 -32.18 31.15 60.18
N GLY A 166 -30.89 31.16 59.87
CA GLY A 166 -30.30 31.70 58.65
C GLY A 166 -29.00 30.93 58.36
N SER A 167 -28.49 31.04 57.14
CA SER A 167 -27.26 30.33 56.77
C SER A 167 -26.04 31.22 56.94
N MET A 168 -24.98 30.62 57.50
CA MET A 168 -23.70 31.26 57.75
C MET A 168 -22.53 30.47 57.13
N LEU A 169 -22.79 29.60 56.15
CA LEU A 169 -21.76 28.74 55.56
C LEU A 169 -20.54 29.55 55.08
N ASP A 170 -20.75 30.78 54.61
CA ASP A 170 -19.70 31.63 54.03
C ASP A 170 -19.17 32.72 54.96
N ARG A 171 -19.49 32.68 56.25
CA ARG A 171 -19.09 33.71 57.21
C ARG A 171 -17.61 34.09 57.12
N ASP A 172 -16.76 33.08 56.90
CA ASP A 172 -15.31 33.20 56.98
C ASP A 172 -14.61 33.37 55.61
N VAL A 173 -15.37 33.56 54.53
CA VAL A 173 -14.84 33.89 53.18
C VAL A 173 -15.24 35.31 52.73
N PRO A 174 -14.56 35.89 51.73
CA PRO A 174 -14.93 37.19 51.18
C PRO A 174 -16.35 37.19 50.60
N ASN A 175 -17.02 38.35 50.65
CA ASN A 175 -18.32 38.56 50.01
C ASN A 175 -18.15 38.69 48.49
N SER A 176 -17.96 37.55 47.83
CA SER A 176 -17.84 37.38 46.39
C SER A 176 -18.23 35.95 46.02
N HIS A 177 -18.35 35.66 44.72
CA HIS A 177 -18.30 34.27 44.28
C HIS A 177 -16.97 33.66 44.68
N HIS A 178 -16.97 32.36 44.93
CA HIS A 178 -15.75 31.68 45.32
C HIS A 178 -15.76 30.22 44.93
N ILE A 179 -14.56 29.66 44.86
CA ILE A 179 -14.31 28.24 44.63
C ILE A 179 -13.50 27.73 45.81
N ALA A 180 -13.98 26.71 46.48
CA ALA A 180 -13.27 26.08 47.60
C ALA A 180 -13.64 24.60 47.71
N TRP A 181 -12.94 23.88 48.58
CA TRP A 181 -13.16 22.45 48.77
C TRP A 181 -13.20 22.04 50.24
N ASN A 182 -13.89 20.93 50.54
CA ASN A 182 -13.80 20.22 51.82
C ASN A 182 -14.45 18.81 51.74
N PHE A 183 -14.64 18.16 52.90
CA PHE A 183 -15.30 16.87 53.05
C PHE A 183 -16.69 17.03 53.70
N PRO A 184 -17.78 17.02 52.92
CA PRO A 184 -19.13 17.35 53.41
C PRO A 184 -19.61 16.55 54.61
N GLY A 185 -19.27 15.26 54.66
CA GLY A 185 -19.64 14.37 55.77
C GLY A 185 -18.78 14.51 57.03
N SER A 186 -17.72 15.31 57.01
CA SER A 186 -16.80 15.47 58.14
C SER A 186 -17.25 16.58 59.08
N ASN A 187 -17.20 16.36 60.39
CA ASN A 187 -17.40 17.43 61.37
C ASN A 187 -16.33 18.54 61.23
N ASP A 188 -15.11 18.19 60.83
CA ASP A 188 -14.00 19.15 60.66
C ASP A 188 -14.21 20.10 59.47
N ALA A 189 -15.15 19.79 58.57
CA ALA A 189 -15.53 20.68 57.49
C ALA A 189 -16.35 21.88 57.97
N TYR A 190 -16.77 21.88 59.25
CA TYR A 190 -17.61 22.93 59.82
C TYR A 190 -16.98 23.50 61.07
N THR A 191 -17.24 24.78 61.32
CA THR A 191 -16.80 25.42 62.57
C THR A 191 -17.57 24.86 63.75
N THR A 192 -16.90 24.72 64.89
CA THR A 192 -17.55 24.40 66.18
C THR A 192 -17.78 25.63 67.05
N ASP A 193 -17.36 26.82 66.58
CA ASP A 193 -17.46 28.08 67.29
C ASP A 193 -18.53 29.01 66.71
N GLY A 194 -19.51 29.29 67.56
CA GLY A 194 -20.59 30.24 67.31
C GLY A 194 -21.12 30.79 68.64
N TRP A 195 -21.57 32.04 68.65
CA TRP A 195 -22.18 32.65 69.83
C TRP A 195 -23.56 32.01 70.14
N LEU A 196 -24.20 31.41 69.13
CA LEU A 196 -25.39 30.56 69.25
C LEU A 196 -25.10 29.20 68.59
N ILE A 197 -25.55 28.11 69.20
CA ILE A 197 -25.39 26.72 68.70
C ILE A 197 -26.14 26.49 67.36
N ILE A 198 -26.89 27.49 66.86
CA ILE A 198 -27.83 27.34 65.73
C ILE A 198 -27.22 27.65 64.37
N ASP A 199 -26.03 28.26 64.30
CA ASP A 199 -25.39 28.63 63.02
C ASP A 199 -24.39 27.53 62.59
N LYS A 200 -24.38 27.17 61.30
CA LYS A 200 -23.36 26.29 60.69
C LYS A 200 -22.50 27.12 59.75
N VAL A 201 -21.17 26.99 59.85
CA VAL A 201 -20.20 27.69 59.00
C VAL A 201 -19.24 26.66 58.40
N LEU A 202 -18.90 26.79 57.12
CA LEU A 202 -17.94 25.92 56.45
C LEU A 202 -16.50 26.40 56.67
N ASN A 203 -15.61 25.45 56.91
CA ASN A 203 -14.17 25.68 56.93
C ASN A 203 -13.63 25.57 55.50
N HIS A 204 -13.89 26.55 54.64
CA HIS A 204 -13.41 26.52 53.25
C HIS A 204 -11.89 26.33 53.17
N ARG A 205 -11.44 25.40 52.31
CA ARG A 205 -10.01 25.17 52.05
C ARG A 205 -9.63 25.72 50.69
N ASP A 206 -8.45 26.34 50.65
CA ASP A 206 -7.84 26.92 49.44
C ASP A 206 -8.81 27.83 48.67
N THR A 207 -9.59 28.64 49.38
CA THR A 207 -10.60 29.53 48.79
C THR A 207 -10.00 30.47 47.75
N VAL A 208 -10.55 30.42 46.54
CA VAL A 208 -10.25 31.37 45.46
C VAL A 208 -11.47 32.26 45.26
N SER A 209 -11.34 33.55 45.55
CA SER A 209 -12.38 34.54 45.22
C SER A 209 -12.38 34.81 43.72
N VAL A 210 -13.56 34.72 43.12
CA VAL A 210 -13.79 34.95 41.68
C VAL A 210 -14.71 36.16 41.52
N SER A 211 -14.48 36.97 40.51
CA SER A 211 -15.29 38.18 40.28
C SER A 211 -16.73 37.86 39.86
N ASP A 212 -16.88 36.84 39.04
CA ASP A 212 -18.16 36.35 38.54
C ASP A 212 -17.96 34.92 38.00
N ILE A 213 -18.87 34.00 38.33
CA ILE A 213 -18.86 32.57 37.93
C ILE A 213 -20.16 32.26 37.18
N SER A 214 -21.24 32.99 37.50
CA SER A 214 -22.53 32.98 36.83
C SER A 214 -22.54 33.92 35.63
N ASP A 215 -21.54 33.83 34.77
CA ASP A 215 -21.40 34.72 33.61
C ASP A 215 -22.20 34.24 32.37
N GLY A 216 -22.90 33.10 32.49
CA GLY A 216 -23.65 32.48 31.41
C GLY A 216 -22.76 31.88 30.31
N GLN A 217 -21.53 31.47 30.64
CA GLN A 217 -20.62 30.75 29.75
C GLN A 217 -20.32 29.33 30.27
N TRP A 218 -19.79 28.49 29.38
CA TRP A 218 -19.26 27.18 29.74
C TRP A 218 -17.80 27.30 30.17
N HIS A 219 -17.44 26.74 31.32
CA HIS A 219 -16.08 26.72 31.84
C HIS A 219 -15.57 25.29 31.97
N LEU A 220 -14.34 25.06 31.51
CA LEU A 220 -13.69 23.77 31.63
C LEU A 220 -13.22 23.53 33.07
N PHE A 221 -13.49 22.33 33.57
CA PHE A 221 -13.08 21.85 34.88
C PHE A 221 -12.41 20.49 34.74
N THR A 222 -11.17 20.38 35.22
CA THR A 222 -10.39 19.14 35.15
C THR A 222 -10.03 18.66 36.54
N VAL A 223 -10.12 17.35 36.77
CA VAL A 223 -9.65 16.67 37.98
C VAL A 223 -8.68 15.56 37.59
N VAL A 224 -7.47 15.59 38.14
CA VAL A 224 -6.42 14.59 37.88
C VAL A 224 -6.02 13.96 39.21
N PHE A 225 -6.11 12.64 39.30
CA PHE A 225 -5.48 11.90 40.39
C PHE A 225 -4.17 11.29 39.90
N ASP A 226 -3.09 11.64 40.58
CA ASP A 226 -1.77 11.04 40.40
C ASP A 226 -1.55 9.99 41.48
N GLN A 227 -1.68 8.72 41.11
CA GLN A 227 -1.52 7.62 42.05
C GLN A 227 -0.08 7.49 42.59
N PRO A 228 0.98 7.55 41.77
CA PRO A 228 2.35 7.55 42.27
C PRO A 228 2.64 8.63 43.33
N ASN A 229 2.15 9.86 43.12
CA ASN A 229 2.38 10.98 44.04
C ASN A 229 1.31 11.12 45.14
N GLN A 230 0.21 10.36 45.06
CA GLN A 230 -0.92 10.43 45.98
C GLN A 230 -1.52 11.84 46.10
N THR A 231 -1.77 12.49 44.96
CA THR A 231 -2.32 13.85 44.89
C THR A 231 -3.51 13.92 43.92
N LEU A 232 -4.55 14.66 44.31
CA LEU A 232 -5.67 15.03 43.46
C LEU A 232 -5.54 16.51 43.11
N GLN A 233 -5.37 16.85 41.84
CA GLN A 233 -5.31 18.23 41.36
C GLN A 233 -6.61 18.60 40.68
N TYR A 234 -7.14 19.79 40.93
CA TYR A 234 -8.26 20.33 40.18
C TYR A 234 -7.95 21.71 39.62
N THR A 235 -8.43 21.99 38.40
CA THR A 235 -8.15 23.23 37.68
C THR A 235 -9.40 23.82 37.05
N VAL A 236 -9.51 25.14 37.09
CA VAL A 236 -10.52 25.94 36.36
C VAL A 236 -9.77 27.11 35.70
N PRO A 237 -9.28 26.93 34.46
CA PRO A 237 -8.35 27.88 33.84
C PRO A 237 -8.88 29.31 33.73
N ASP A 238 -10.16 29.49 33.39
CA ASP A 238 -10.79 30.80 33.20
C ASP A 238 -10.79 31.66 34.48
N PHE A 239 -10.74 31.01 35.65
CA PHE A 239 -10.71 31.66 36.95
C PHE A 239 -9.33 31.58 37.63
N GLY A 240 -8.31 31.08 36.93
CA GLY A 240 -6.95 30.94 37.46
C GLY A 240 -6.85 29.96 38.64
N VAL A 241 -7.77 28.99 38.74
CA VAL A 241 -7.79 27.99 39.79
C VAL A 241 -6.89 26.82 39.40
N ASP A 242 -5.93 26.51 40.28
CA ASP A 242 -5.07 25.34 40.20
C ASP A 242 -4.71 24.91 41.63
N VAL A 243 -5.36 23.86 42.13
CA VAL A 243 -5.27 23.42 43.53
C VAL A 243 -4.89 21.95 43.59
N ILE A 244 -3.93 21.63 44.46
CA ILE A 244 -3.46 20.27 44.71
C ILE A 244 -3.88 19.83 46.10
N VAL A 245 -4.69 18.78 46.17
CA VAL A 245 -5.18 18.16 47.40
C VAL A 245 -4.41 16.87 47.67
N PRO A 246 -3.81 16.70 48.87
CA PRO A 246 -3.17 15.43 49.22
C PRO A 246 -4.20 14.31 49.43
N VAL A 247 -3.96 13.14 48.84
CA VAL A 247 -4.75 11.91 49.04
C VAL A 247 -4.14 11.12 50.22
N ASP A 248 -4.17 11.75 51.39
CA ASP A 248 -3.64 11.23 52.64
C ASP A 248 -4.66 10.36 53.41
N ASP A 249 -4.34 9.98 54.66
CA ASP A 249 -5.23 9.17 55.50
C ASP A 249 -6.56 9.87 55.80
N THR A 250 -6.58 11.21 55.89
CA THR A 250 -7.80 11.99 56.09
C THR A 250 -8.67 11.94 54.84
N PHE A 251 -8.10 12.15 53.66
CA PHE A 251 -8.84 12.03 52.40
C PHE A 251 -9.38 10.60 52.22
N LYS A 252 -8.53 9.59 52.45
CA LYS A 252 -8.91 8.17 52.33
C LYS A 252 -10.01 7.78 53.30
N ALA A 253 -9.97 8.26 54.55
CA ALA A 253 -11.02 8.01 55.53
C ALA A 253 -12.33 8.69 55.13
N ASN A 254 -12.28 9.95 54.66
CA ASN A 254 -13.45 10.71 54.27
C ASN A 254 -14.11 10.23 52.96
N LEU A 255 -13.40 9.54 52.07
CA LEU A 255 -14.00 8.86 50.92
C LEU A 255 -14.16 7.34 51.12
N ASN A 256 -13.88 6.83 52.32
CA ASN A 256 -13.95 5.40 52.62
C ASN A 256 -13.07 4.52 51.70
N LEU A 257 -11.97 5.08 51.19
CA LEU A 257 -11.00 4.38 50.34
C LEU A 257 -10.26 3.28 51.10
N THR A 258 -10.15 3.39 52.43
CA THR A 258 -9.57 2.34 53.27
C THR A 258 -10.31 1.01 53.21
N ASN A 259 -11.58 1.02 52.77
CA ASN A 259 -12.40 -0.17 52.58
C ASN A 259 -12.65 -0.47 51.09
N ASN A 260 -11.85 0.12 50.18
CA ASN A 260 -11.98 -0.01 48.73
C ASN A 260 -13.40 0.34 48.22
N ALA A 261 -14.01 1.38 48.80
CA ALA A 261 -15.34 1.81 48.37
C ALA A 261 -15.31 2.32 46.92
N PRO A 262 -16.34 2.04 46.10
CA PRO A 262 -16.46 2.65 44.78
C PRO A 262 -16.64 4.16 44.93
N VAL A 263 -15.94 4.95 44.12
CA VAL A 263 -16.05 6.42 44.13
C VAL A 263 -16.75 6.88 42.86
N TYR A 264 -18.01 7.26 43.01
CA TYR A 264 -18.77 7.93 41.96
C TYR A 264 -18.39 9.41 41.95
N PHE A 265 -18.36 10.00 40.77
CA PHE A 265 -18.11 11.43 40.60
C PHE A 265 -19.26 12.07 39.81
N GLY A 266 -19.43 13.36 39.97
CA GLY A 266 -20.52 14.07 39.36
C GLY A 266 -20.68 15.47 39.92
N PHE A 267 -21.85 16.04 39.73
CA PHE A 267 -22.15 17.38 40.20
C PHE A 267 -23.46 17.43 40.95
N THR A 268 -23.52 18.31 41.95
CA THR A 268 -24.75 18.74 42.61
C THR A 268 -24.93 20.24 42.46
N GLY A 269 -26.14 20.72 42.64
CA GLY A 269 -26.45 22.15 42.65
C GLY A 269 -27.77 22.39 43.36
N ALA A 270 -28.00 23.63 43.79
CA ALA A 270 -29.24 24.01 44.42
C ALA A 270 -29.73 25.41 44.02
N ASN A 271 -31.02 25.60 44.19
CA ASN A 271 -31.70 26.89 44.21
C ASN A 271 -32.31 27.10 45.60
N GLY A 272 -32.17 28.30 46.15
CA GLY A 272 -32.69 28.69 47.45
C GLY A 272 -33.97 29.52 47.29
N GLY A 273 -33.95 30.72 47.86
CA GLY A 273 -35.02 31.71 47.66
C GLY A 273 -35.01 32.33 46.26
N TYR A 274 -33.87 32.26 45.57
CA TYR A 274 -33.66 32.66 44.19
C TYR A 274 -33.53 31.42 43.29
N VAL A 275 -33.46 31.62 41.97
CA VAL A 275 -33.38 30.54 40.98
C VAL A 275 -32.32 30.90 39.95
N GLN A 276 -31.50 29.92 39.58
CA GLN A 276 -30.47 30.08 38.56
C GLN A 276 -30.31 28.77 37.78
N GLU A 277 -30.33 28.85 36.46
CA GLU A 277 -30.08 27.68 35.62
C GLU A 277 -28.62 27.24 35.74
N LYS A 278 -28.43 25.94 35.90
CA LYS A 278 -27.10 25.34 36.06
C LYS A 278 -27.03 24.07 35.24
N ALA A 279 -25.92 23.86 34.54
CA ALA A 279 -25.70 22.70 33.71
C ALA A 279 -24.27 22.20 33.74
N VAL A 280 -24.09 20.92 33.40
CA VAL A 280 -22.79 20.27 33.34
C VAL A 280 -22.67 19.40 32.10
N ALA A 281 -21.45 19.26 31.60
CA ALA A 281 -21.10 18.37 30.50
C ALA A 281 -19.90 17.52 30.88
N PHE A 282 -19.90 16.25 30.45
CA PHE A 282 -18.75 15.36 30.58
C PHE A 282 -18.00 15.37 29.24
N VAL A 283 -16.71 15.67 29.27
CA VAL A 283 -15.87 15.80 28.06
C VAL A 283 -15.06 14.53 27.84
N ASP A 284 -14.36 14.06 28.88
CA ASP A 284 -13.52 12.85 28.83
C ASP A 284 -13.34 12.23 30.23
N VAL A 285 -13.23 10.89 30.31
CA VAL A 285 -13.14 10.12 31.57
C VAL A 285 -12.06 9.05 31.46
N GLU A 286 -10.80 9.47 31.50
CA GLU A 286 -9.66 8.58 31.38
C GLU A 286 -9.34 7.87 32.70
N GLY A 287 -8.79 6.66 32.57
CA GLY A 287 -8.30 5.87 33.71
C GLY A 287 -9.29 4.85 34.23
N LEU A 288 -10.38 4.56 33.51
CA LEU A 288 -11.30 3.46 33.79
C LEU A 288 -10.90 2.13 33.11
N VAL A 289 -10.00 2.16 32.13
CA VAL A 289 -9.46 0.98 31.44
C VAL A 289 -7.94 1.03 31.50
N ASP A 290 -7.29 -0.06 31.94
CA ASP A 290 -5.84 -0.23 31.90
C ASP A 290 -5.51 -1.17 30.76
N MET A 291 -4.87 -0.61 29.73
CA MET A 291 -4.59 -1.32 28.51
C MET A 291 -3.19 -0.99 28.00
N THR A 292 -2.55 -2.00 27.41
CA THR A 292 -1.30 -1.82 26.67
C THR A 292 -1.42 -2.42 25.28
N VAL A 293 -0.73 -1.81 24.32
CA VAL A 293 -0.77 -2.19 22.91
C VAL A 293 0.66 -2.34 22.38
N ARG A 294 0.93 -3.47 21.73
CA ARG A 294 2.19 -3.72 21.00
C ARG A 294 1.94 -4.52 19.74
N THR A 295 2.80 -4.38 18.74
CA THR A 295 2.72 -5.13 17.48
C THR A 295 4.00 -5.92 17.28
N GLY A 296 3.86 -7.24 17.17
CA GLY A 296 4.91 -8.15 16.71
C GLY A 296 4.75 -8.45 15.23
N VAL A 297 5.88 -8.56 14.52
CA VAL A 297 5.92 -8.93 13.10
C VAL A 297 6.82 -10.14 12.93
N PHE A 298 6.33 -11.15 12.20
CA PHE A 298 6.94 -12.46 12.13
C PHE A 298 7.03 -12.96 10.69
N GLU A 299 8.15 -13.57 10.31
CA GLU A 299 8.19 -14.49 9.16
C GLU A 299 7.50 -15.80 9.59
N LYS A 300 6.63 -16.34 8.73
CA LYS A 300 5.82 -17.52 9.07
C LYS A 300 6.59 -18.84 8.99
N GLU A 301 7.47 -19.02 8.00
CA GLU A 301 8.14 -20.29 7.71
C GLU A 301 9.62 -20.13 7.33
N PRO A 302 10.56 -20.39 8.27
CA PRO A 302 10.32 -20.75 9.68
C PRO A 302 9.79 -19.56 10.49
N VAL A 303 9.09 -19.85 11.60
CA VAL A 303 8.66 -18.82 12.55
C VAL A 303 9.86 -18.05 13.07
N LYS A 304 9.95 -16.76 12.72
CA LYS A 304 11.04 -15.87 13.14
C LYS A 304 10.47 -14.49 13.42
N LEU A 305 10.70 -13.98 14.63
CA LEU A 305 10.39 -12.59 14.97
C LEU A 305 11.28 -11.65 14.14
N LEU A 306 10.66 -10.76 13.39
CA LEU A 306 11.33 -9.72 12.60
C LEU A 306 11.41 -8.41 13.36
N LEU A 307 10.36 -8.06 14.12
CA LEU A 307 10.22 -6.80 14.85
C LEU A 307 9.21 -6.96 16.00
N ASP A 308 9.44 -6.30 17.13
CA ASP A 308 8.43 -6.03 18.17
C ASP A 308 8.47 -4.54 18.54
N THR A 309 7.33 -3.85 18.50
CA THR A 309 7.25 -2.41 18.74
C THR A 309 7.48 -1.97 20.19
N GLU A 310 7.57 -2.89 21.15
CA GLU A 310 8.05 -2.56 22.50
C GLU A 310 9.58 -2.45 22.59
N THR A 311 10.30 -2.91 21.56
CA THR A 311 11.76 -2.96 21.55
C THR A 311 12.36 -2.39 20.28
N ASN A 312 13.29 -1.44 20.42
CA ASN A 312 14.09 -1.03 19.28
C ASN A 312 15.11 -2.11 18.93
N LEU A 313 15.15 -2.51 17.66
CA LEU A 313 16.21 -3.38 17.15
C LEU A 313 17.47 -2.57 16.87
N THR A 314 18.64 -3.17 17.13
CA THR A 314 19.93 -2.55 16.79
C THR A 314 20.13 -2.40 15.27
N GLN A 315 19.51 -3.28 14.49
CA GLN A 315 19.45 -3.23 13.02
C GLN A 315 18.12 -3.84 12.54
N PRO A 316 17.54 -3.34 11.44
CA PRO A 316 16.32 -3.92 10.86
C PRO A 316 16.56 -5.36 10.42
N ALA A 317 15.58 -6.24 10.64
CA ALA A 317 15.62 -7.58 10.07
C ALA A 317 15.41 -7.51 8.55
N THR A 318 16.17 -8.30 7.78
CA THR A 318 15.94 -8.48 6.34
C THR A 318 15.14 -9.76 6.08
N VAL A 319 14.18 -9.68 5.17
CA VAL A 319 13.34 -10.80 4.73
C VAL A 319 13.15 -10.77 3.23
N ASP A 320 13.11 -11.96 2.63
CA ASP A 320 12.91 -12.15 1.19
C ASP A 320 11.42 -12.03 0.81
N ASN A 321 11.11 -11.44 -0.34
CA ASN A 321 9.73 -11.19 -0.80
C ASN A 321 8.92 -12.46 -1.07
N SER A 322 9.55 -13.63 -1.20
CA SER A 322 8.86 -14.91 -1.28
C SER A 322 8.23 -15.34 0.05
N LYS A 323 8.56 -14.68 1.16
CA LYS A 323 8.09 -15.05 2.51
C LYS A 323 6.75 -14.40 2.86
N THR A 324 5.93 -15.17 3.56
CA THR A 324 4.72 -14.66 4.22
C THR A 324 5.07 -14.05 5.56
N ILE A 325 4.59 -12.83 5.79
CA ILE A 325 4.81 -12.05 7.00
C ILE A 325 3.50 -11.94 7.79
N THR A 326 3.52 -12.26 9.07
CA THR A 326 2.37 -12.14 9.97
C THR A 326 2.56 -10.93 10.89
N TYR A 327 1.57 -10.05 10.92
CA TYR A 327 1.47 -8.93 11.85
C TYR A 327 0.51 -9.32 12.97
N ALA A 328 0.91 -9.14 14.22
CA ALA A 328 0.12 -9.47 15.40
C ALA A 328 0.15 -8.32 16.39
N THR A 329 -0.96 -7.61 16.51
CA THR A 329 -1.15 -6.56 17.52
C THR A 329 -1.78 -7.16 18.76
N TYR A 330 -1.02 -7.15 19.85
CA TYR A 330 -1.42 -7.60 21.17
C TYR A 330 -2.05 -6.44 21.94
N LEU A 331 -3.25 -6.70 22.47
CA LEU A 331 -4.03 -5.80 23.31
C LEU A 331 -4.17 -6.46 24.68
N SER A 332 -3.45 -5.95 25.69
CA SER A 332 -3.55 -6.47 27.05
C SER A 332 -4.58 -5.66 27.81
N TYR A 333 -5.80 -6.19 27.99
CA TYR A 333 -6.82 -5.56 28.83
C TYR A 333 -6.64 -6.05 30.27
N LYS A 334 -5.95 -5.27 31.09
CA LYS A 334 -5.41 -5.76 32.36
C LYS A 334 -6.48 -5.98 33.43
N ASP A 335 -6.23 -6.95 34.32
CA ASP A 335 -7.06 -7.23 35.51
C ASP A 335 -7.16 -6.04 36.48
N THR A 336 -6.20 -5.12 36.41
CA THR A 336 -6.16 -3.85 37.16
C THR A 336 -7.19 -2.82 36.67
N SER A 337 -7.95 -3.13 35.62
CA SER A 337 -9.01 -2.26 35.11
C SER A 337 -10.25 -2.27 36.01
N ASP A 338 -10.82 -1.09 36.22
CA ASP A 338 -12.06 -0.87 36.97
C ASP A 338 -13.28 -1.32 36.15
N LEU A 339 -13.29 -1.07 34.83
CA LEU A 339 -14.31 -1.61 33.94
C LEU A 339 -14.11 -3.11 33.70
N ALA A 340 -15.20 -3.86 33.76
CA ALA A 340 -15.18 -5.30 33.50
C ALA A 340 -15.13 -5.60 31.99
N ASP A 341 -15.85 -4.79 31.22
CA ASP A 341 -16.04 -4.96 29.79
C ASP A 341 -15.82 -3.63 29.09
N LEU A 342 -15.26 -3.71 27.88
CA LEU A 342 -15.07 -2.60 26.97
C LEU A 342 -15.92 -2.88 25.74
N GLU A 343 -16.87 -1.99 25.46
CA GLU A 343 -17.84 -2.16 24.37
C GLU A 343 -17.17 -2.08 22.98
N SER A 344 -17.79 -2.75 22.02
CA SER A 344 -17.40 -2.71 20.60
C SER A 344 -17.48 -1.30 20.01
N GLY A 345 -16.79 -1.09 18.88
CA GLY A 345 -16.77 0.21 18.19
C GLY A 345 -15.43 0.93 18.27
N ILE A 346 -14.50 0.42 19.09
CA ILE A 346 -13.12 0.85 19.12
C ILE A 346 -12.42 0.45 17.82
N THR A 347 -11.63 1.35 17.25
CA THR A 347 -10.93 1.07 15.99
C THR A 347 -9.44 0.87 16.21
N LEU A 348 -8.86 -0.01 15.40
CA LEU A 348 -7.43 -0.26 15.35
C LEU A 348 -6.96 -0.11 13.91
N SER A 349 -5.96 0.74 13.70
CA SER A 349 -5.42 1.08 12.38
C SER A 349 -3.94 0.74 12.31
N SER A 350 -3.55 -0.14 11.41
CA SER A 350 -2.15 -0.51 11.16
C SER A 350 -1.66 0.08 9.85
N LEU A 351 -0.42 0.56 9.79
CA LEU A 351 0.22 0.92 8.53
C LEU A 351 0.22 -0.29 7.59
N PHE A 352 -0.18 -0.03 6.36
CA PHE A 352 -0.31 -1.01 5.29
C PHE A 352 0.20 -0.38 3.98
N PRO A 353 1.52 -0.29 3.80
CA PRO A 353 2.13 0.35 2.63
C PRO A 353 1.83 -0.41 1.33
N GLU A 354 2.06 0.27 0.21
CA GLU A 354 1.95 -0.34 -1.12
C GLU A 354 2.87 -1.57 -1.27
N GLY A 355 2.46 -2.48 -2.16
CA GLY A 355 3.14 -3.75 -2.38
C GLY A 355 2.76 -4.88 -1.43
N LEU A 356 2.11 -4.61 -0.29
CA LEU A 356 1.57 -5.65 0.58
C LEU A 356 0.18 -6.12 0.14
N SER A 357 -0.03 -7.44 0.13
CA SER A 357 -1.32 -8.07 -0.13
C SER A 357 -1.64 -9.08 0.98
N LEU A 358 -2.87 -9.05 1.50
CA LEU A 358 -3.32 -9.98 2.54
C LEU A 358 -3.40 -11.43 2.03
N VAL A 359 -2.92 -12.39 2.82
CA VAL A 359 -2.95 -13.83 2.51
C VAL A 359 -3.29 -14.67 3.75
N PRO A 360 -4.53 -15.22 3.86
CA PRO A 360 -5.70 -14.91 3.02
C PRO A 360 -6.18 -13.47 3.23
N GLU A 361 -7.12 -13.00 2.41
CA GLU A 361 -7.77 -11.68 2.52
C GLU A 361 -8.68 -11.61 3.77
N ALA A 362 -8.08 -11.61 4.95
CA ALA A 362 -8.77 -11.61 6.24
C ALA A 362 -7.88 -11.01 7.34
N VAL A 363 -8.55 -10.39 8.31
CA VAL A 363 -7.98 -9.95 9.58
C VAL A 363 -8.73 -10.66 10.69
N TYR A 364 -8.00 -11.22 11.66
CA TYR A 364 -8.57 -12.04 12.72
C TYR A 364 -8.39 -11.39 14.08
N PHE A 365 -9.36 -11.63 14.96
CA PHE A 365 -9.33 -11.24 16.36
C PHE A 365 -9.61 -12.44 17.25
N GLY A 366 -8.90 -12.56 18.37
CA GLY A 366 -9.19 -13.57 19.37
C GLY A 366 -8.37 -13.39 20.63
N LYS A 367 -8.68 -14.18 21.66
CA LYS A 367 -7.86 -14.21 22.87
C LYS A 367 -6.54 -14.90 22.58
N ALA A 368 -5.44 -14.35 23.08
CA ALA A 368 -4.10 -14.92 22.92
C ALA A 368 -4.04 -16.38 23.39
N SER A 369 -4.73 -16.71 24.49
CA SER A 369 -4.81 -18.08 25.03
C SER A 369 -5.54 -19.08 24.13
N GLU A 370 -6.31 -18.61 23.15
CA GLU A 370 -7.13 -19.44 22.27
C GLU A 370 -6.52 -19.55 20.87
N ILE A 371 -5.85 -18.51 20.39
CA ILE A 371 -5.38 -18.43 18.99
C ILE A 371 -3.87 -18.57 18.84
N MET A 372 -3.08 -18.52 19.91
CA MET A 372 -1.62 -18.71 19.80
C MET A 372 -1.27 -20.20 19.65
N VAL A 373 -0.70 -20.56 18.50
CA VAL A 373 -0.25 -21.91 18.14
C VAL A 373 1.22 -21.84 17.75
N ASN A 374 2.07 -22.64 18.42
CA ASN A 374 3.52 -22.71 18.15
C ASN A 374 4.25 -21.34 18.10
N GLY A 375 3.76 -20.34 18.84
CA GLY A 375 4.37 -19.02 18.90
C GLY A 375 3.85 -18.00 17.89
N LEU A 376 2.88 -18.36 17.04
CA LEU A 376 2.16 -17.45 16.14
C LEU A 376 0.65 -17.48 16.38
N PRO A 377 -0.06 -16.38 16.14
CA PRO A 377 -1.51 -16.40 16.14
C PRO A 377 -2.05 -17.08 14.87
N GLU A 378 -2.99 -18.01 15.06
CA GLU A 378 -3.68 -18.73 13.98
C GLU A 378 -5.19 -18.78 14.26
N GLY A 379 -6.01 -18.51 13.23
CA GLY A 379 -7.47 -18.51 13.36
C GLY A 379 -8.01 -17.31 14.15
N GLY A 380 -9.17 -17.49 14.79
CA GLY A 380 -9.91 -16.42 15.47
C GLY A 380 -11.16 -15.98 14.69
N THR A 381 -11.84 -14.95 15.21
CA THR A 381 -13.02 -14.35 14.57
C THR A 381 -12.56 -13.38 13.49
N ALA A 382 -13.02 -13.57 12.25
CA ALA A 382 -12.73 -12.64 11.16
C ALA A 382 -13.42 -11.28 11.42
N LEU A 383 -12.65 -10.21 11.31
CA LEU A 383 -13.15 -8.83 11.41
C LEU A 383 -13.35 -8.23 10.02
N PRO A 384 -14.44 -7.47 9.79
CA PRO A 384 -14.51 -6.54 8.68
C PRO A 384 -13.35 -5.55 8.77
N PHE A 385 -12.71 -5.27 7.64
CA PHE A 385 -11.60 -4.34 7.55
C PHE A 385 -11.74 -3.43 6.33
N VAL A 386 -11.08 -2.27 6.39
CA VAL A 386 -10.97 -1.31 5.28
C VAL A 386 -9.49 -1.00 5.10
N ILE A 387 -9.04 -0.94 3.84
CA ILE A 387 -7.69 -0.47 3.49
C ILE A 387 -7.85 0.84 2.71
N GLU A 388 -7.52 1.96 3.36
CA GLU A 388 -7.60 3.29 2.77
C GLU A 388 -6.39 4.12 3.21
N ASN A 389 -5.86 4.95 2.30
CA ASN A 389 -4.72 5.84 2.58
C ASN A 389 -3.50 5.15 3.22
N GLY A 390 -3.20 3.92 2.81
CA GLY A 390 -2.06 3.15 3.34
C GLY A 390 -2.25 2.66 4.78
N GLN A 391 -3.49 2.57 5.26
CA GLN A 391 -3.82 2.00 6.57
C GLN A 391 -4.87 0.90 6.45
N LEU A 392 -4.63 -0.20 7.16
CA LEU A 392 -5.61 -1.26 7.39
C LEU A 392 -6.31 -0.97 8.73
N ALA A 393 -7.61 -0.70 8.68
CA ALA A 393 -8.43 -0.38 9.83
C ALA A 393 -9.47 -1.47 10.12
N VAL A 394 -9.63 -1.82 11.39
CA VAL A 394 -10.66 -2.75 11.89
C VAL A 394 -11.41 -2.14 13.07
N THR A 395 -12.66 -2.58 13.25
CA THR A 395 -13.43 -2.31 14.47
C THR A 395 -13.37 -3.53 15.38
N LEU A 396 -12.99 -3.31 16.64
CA LEU A 396 -12.85 -4.36 17.64
C LEU A 396 -14.22 -4.72 18.24
N PRO A 397 -14.45 -6.01 18.54
CA PRO A 397 -15.62 -6.45 19.30
C PRO A 397 -15.43 -6.17 20.81
N ASP A 398 -16.42 -6.54 21.62
CA ASP A 398 -16.36 -6.40 23.07
C ASP A 398 -15.15 -7.14 23.66
N MET A 399 -14.47 -6.50 24.61
CA MET A 399 -13.32 -7.06 25.32
C MET A 399 -13.63 -7.14 26.82
N VAL A 400 -13.13 -8.18 27.47
CA VAL A 400 -13.31 -8.44 28.91
C VAL A 400 -11.97 -8.30 29.61
N LYS A 401 -11.93 -7.63 30.76
CA LYS A 401 -10.69 -7.44 31.52
C LYS A 401 -10.04 -8.76 31.92
N GLY A 402 -8.73 -8.72 32.12
CA GLY A 402 -7.91 -9.88 32.45
C GLY A 402 -7.53 -10.76 31.27
N ASN A 403 -7.90 -10.36 30.05
CA ASN A 403 -7.58 -11.13 28.84
C ASN A 403 -6.56 -10.37 27.99
N GLU A 404 -5.69 -11.14 27.36
CA GLU A 404 -4.88 -10.67 26.26
C GLU A 404 -5.59 -11.02 24.94
N TYR A 405 -5.76 -10.02 24.09
CA TYR A 405 -6.35 -10.16 22.76
C TYR A 405 -5.28 -9.93 21.70
N ILE A 406 -5.50 -10.51 20.53
CA ILE A 406 -4.62 -10.34 19.39
C ILE A 406 -5.48 -10.04 18.17
N VAL A 407 -5.14 -8.94 17.48
CA VAL A 407 -5.54 -8.71 16.10
C VAL A 407 -4.38 -9.15 15.21
N HIS A 408 -4.61 -10.06 14.27
CA HIS A 408 -3.54 -10.50 13.37
C HIS A 408 -4.00 -10.66 11.94
N PHE A 409 -3.05 -10.50 11.03
CA PHE A 409 -3.20 -10.73 9.61
C PHE A 409 -1.85 -11.11 9.01
N SER A 410 -1.87 -11.77 7.86
CA SER A 410 -0.66 -12.15 7.14
C SER A 410 -0.64 -11.54 5.76
N VAL A 411 0.54 -11.22 5.26
CA VAL A 411 0.77 -10.57 3.97
C VAL A 411 1.87 -11.25 3.18
N ASN A 412 1.78 -11.14 1.86
CA ASN A 412 2.89 -11.32 0.94
C ASN A 412 3.21 -9.98 0.28
N TYR A 413 4.45 -9.81 -0.17
CA TYR A 413 4.85 -8.68 -0.99
C TYR A 413 4.68 -9.03 -2.48
N THR A 414 3.97 -8.20 -3.24
CA THR A 414 3.55 -8.50 -4.62
C THR A 414 4.06 -7.50 -5.66
N GLU A 415 4.69 -6.41 -5.23
CA GLU A 415 5.22 -5.40 -6.14
C GLU A 415 6.61 -5.80 -6.65
N ALA A 416 6.89 -5.46 -7.91
CA ALA A 416 8.17 -5.64 -8.55
C ALA A 416 8.63 -4.27 -9.10
N PRO A 417 9.64 -3.63 -8.49
CA PRO A 417 10.05 -2.29 -8.88
C PRO A 417 10.74 -2.29 -10.25
N LEU A 418 10.44 -1.28 -11.06
CA LEU A 418 10.95 -1.16 -12.43
C LEU A 418 12.48 -0.97 -12.44
N ASP A 419 13.17 -1.80 -13.24
CA ASP A 419 14.61 -1.75 -13.49
C ASP A 419 15.49 -1.81 -12.22
N GLN A 420 14.96 -2.38 -11.13
CA GLN A 420 15.60 -2.46 -9.82
C GLN A 420 15.27 -3.76 -9.09
N ASN A 421 16.24 -4.33 -8.38
CA ASN A 421 15.95 -5.33 -7.36
C ASN A 421 15.16 -4.68 -6.21
N LEU A 422 14.29 -5.46 -5.58
CA LEU A 422 13.51 -4.96 -4.45
C LEU A 422 14.42 -4.76 -3.24
N ASP A 423 14.39 -3.55 -2.70
CA ASP A 423 15.03 -3.16 -1.44
C ASP A 423 14.16 -2.09 -0.75
N ALA A 424 13.09 -2.53 -0.09
CA ALA A 424 12.08 -1.65 0.50
C ALA A 424 12.05 -1.75 2.03
N ALA A 425 12.11 -0.61 2.71
CA ALA A 425 11.84 -0.53 4.14
C ALA A 425 10.33 -0.55 4.39
N ILE A 426 9.84 -1.56 5.11
CA ILE A 426 8.42 -1.73 5.42
C ILE A 426 8.16 -1.25 6.86
N PRO A 427 7.60 -0.04 7.05
CA PRO A 427 7.34 0.51 8.38
C PRO A 427 6.20 -0.21 9.09
N VAL A 428 6.29 -0.28 10.40
CA VAL A 428 5.30 -0.91 11.27
C VAL A 428 4.87 0.10 12.31
N GLN A 429 3.60 0.46 12.25
CA GLN A 429 2.93 1.23 13.29
C GLN A 429 1.48 0.78 13.36
N THR A 430 0.96 0.69 14.57
CA THR A 430 -0.44 0.45 14.83
C THR A 430 -0.96 1.49 15.82
N THR A 431 -2.10 2.08 15.50
CA THR A 431 -2.81 3.02 16.37
C THR A 431 -4.08 2.35 16.86
N PHE A 432 -4.16 2.18 18.16
CA PHE A 432 -5.39 1.91 18.89
C PHE A 432 -6.09 3.24 19.12
N ASN A 433 -7.23 3.47 18.46
CA ASN A 433 -8.02 4.66 18.68
C ASN A 433 -8.85 4.45 19.94
N GLY A 434 -8.51 5.22 20.97
CA GLY A 434 -9.15 5.18 22.27
C GLY A 434 -10.63 5.55 22.22
N ASN A 435 -11.26 5.52 23.39
CA ASN A 435 -12.62 5.99 23.58
C ASN A 435 -12.69 6.85 24.85
N ALA A 436 -13.90 7.18 25.29
CA ALA A 436 -14.16 7.96 26.49
C ALA A 436 -13.51 7.45 27.80
N PHE A 437 -13.01 6.20 27.81
CA PHE A 437 -12.47 5.53 29.00
C PHE A 437 -10.97 5.26 28.94
N VAL A 438 -10.38 5.35 27.74
CA VAL A 438 -8.98 5.05 27.47
C VAL A 438 -8.46 5.92 26.34
N SER A 439 -7.33 6.58 26.59
CA SER A 439 -6.66 7.41 25.60
C SER A 439 -6.23 6.58 24.38
N SER A 440 -6.14 7.23 23.23
CA SER A 440 -5.54 6.61 22.05
C SER A 440 -4.07 6.27 22.30
N MET A 441 -3.64 5.12 21.78
CA MET A 441 -2.28 4.62 21.92
C MET A 441 -1.72 4.26 20.56
N THR A 442 -0.50 4.70 20.27
CA THR A 442 0.23 4.32 19.06
C THR A 442 1.43 3.48 19.46
N THR A 443 1.62 2.36 18.77
CA THR A 443 2.77 1.47 18.94
C THR A 443 3.53 1.37 17.62
N GLY A 444 4.86 1.43 17.70
CA GLY A 444 5.73 1.51 16.54
C GLY A 444 5.92 2.94 16.05
N ASP A 445 7.17 3.25 15.71
CA ASP A 445 7.62 4.47 15.06
C ASP A 445 8.09 4.09 13.65
N PRO A 446 7.44 4.56 12.57
CA PRO A 446 7.80 4.22 11.20
C PRO A 446 9.27 4.45 10.84
N GLU A 447 9.96 5.36 11.54
CA GLU A 447 11.38 5.65 11.31
C GLU A 447 12.32 4.62 11.96
N THR A 448 11.91 3.98 13.06
CA THR A 448 12.76 3.06 13.82
C THR A 448 12.24 1.62 13.88
N HIS A 449 10.98 1.42 13.55
CA HIS A 449 10.28 0.15 13.58
C HIS A 449 9.88 -0.25 12.16
N TYR A 450 10.84 -0.83 11.45
CA TYR A 450 10.65 -1.36 10.11
C TYR A 450 11.49 -2.61 9.92
N TYR A 451 11.12 -3.42 8.92
CA TYR A 451 11.98 -4.49 8.42
C TYR A 451 12.33 -4.21 6.95
N GLN A 452 13.46 -4.74 6.51
CA GLN A 452 13.91 -4.61 5.13
C GLN A 452 13.34 -5.77 4.29
N MET A 453 12.55 -5.45 3.28
CA MET A 453 12.08 -6.40 2.29
C MET A 453 13.03 -6.40 1.10
N SER A 454 13.59 -7.57 0.77
CA SER A 454 14.49 -7.76 -0.36
C SER A 454 13.91 -8.76 -1.37
N GLY A 455 14.23 -8.62 -2.65
CA GLY A 455 13.82 -9.59 -3.67
C GLY A 455 14.57 -9.40 -4.98
N ILE A 456 14.78 -10.51 -5.69
CA ILE A 456 15.34 -10.52 -7.05
C ILE A 456 14.30 -11.08 -8.03
N PHE A 457 14.32 -10.60 -9.27
CA PHE A 457 13.36 -10.97 -10.30
C PHE A 457 14.10 -11.45 -11.55
N PRO A 458 14.72 -12.64 -11.51
CA PRO A 458 15.58 -13.09 -12.60
C PRO A 458 14.79 -13.28 -13.92
N PRO A 459 15.37 -12.88 -15.06
CA PRO A 459 14.75 -13.08 -16.36
C PRO A 459 14.74 -14.56 -16.73
N THR A 460 13.78 -14.96 -17.54
CA THR A 460 13.67 -16.32 -18.09
C THR A 460 13.80 -16.29 -19.61
N LEU A 461 14.90 -16.87 -20.13
CA LEU A 461 15.04 -17.16 -21.55
C LEU A 461 14.16 -18.38 -21.89
N THR A 462 13.08 -18.17 -22.67
CA THR A 462 12.09 -19.21 -22.98
C THR A 462 12.37 -19.95 -24.29
N THR A 463 13.28 -19.42 -25.09
CA THR A 463 13.72 -19.98 -26.37
C THR A 463 14.95 -20.86 -26.19
N GLY A 464 15.10 -21.88 -27.04
CA GLY A 464 16.15 -22.89 -26.90
C GLY A 464 15.81 -24.00 -25.90
N SER A 465 16.69 -25.00 -25.84
CA SER A 465 16.55 -26.20 -25.01
C SER A 465 17.26 -26.06 -23.67
N VAL A 466 16.82 -26.78 -22.63
CA VAL A 466 17.50 -26.76 -21.32
C VAL A 466 18.80 -27.59 -21.31
N SER A 467 19.03 -28.40 -22.34
CA SER A 467 20.21 -29.24 -22.47
C SER A 467 20.65 -29.42 -23.93
N LEU A 468 21.92 -29.79 -24.12
CA LEU A 468 22.47 -30.15 -25.44
C LEU A 468 21.73 -31.35 -26.07
N THR A 469 21.31 -32.32 -25.26
CA THR A 469 20.57 -33.51 -25.75
C THR A 469 19.22 -33.13 -26.36
N GLU A 470 18.48 -32.24 -25.71
CA GLU A 470 17.24 -31.71 -26.26
C GLU A 470 17.48 -30.83 -27.48
N ALA A 471 18.54 -30.00 -27.45
CA ALA A 471 18.88 -29.15 -28.58
C ALA A 471 19.16 -30.00 -29.83
N LYS A 472 19.91 -31.11 -29.70
CA LYS A 472 20.26 -32.04 -30.78
C LYS A 472 19.04 -32.67 -31.45
N ALA A 473 17.96 -32.88 -30.70
CA ALA A 473 16.71 -33.41 -31.24
C ALA A 473 15.93 -32.38 -32.08
N ASN A 474 16.16 -31.08 -31.83
CA ASN A 474 15.49 -29.95 -32.49
C ASN A 474 16.46 -29.14 -33.37
N ARG A 475 17.31 -29.83 -34.14
CA ARG A 475 18.34 -29.18 -34.97
C ARG A 475 17.74 -28.43 -36.16
N GLN A 476 18.20 -27.20 -36.36
CA GLN A 476 17.85 -26.39 -37.53
C GLN A 476 18.88 -26.61 -38.65
N ILE A 477 18.44 -26.92 -39.85
CA ILE A 477 19.34 -27.06 -41.00
C ILE A 477 19.81 -25.67 -41.46
N VAL A 478 21.14 -25.48 -41.54
CA VAL A 478 21.78 -24.24 -42.01
C VAL A 478 22.82 -24.55 -43.10
N ARG A 479 23.06 -23.60 -44.01
CA ARG A 479 23.96 -23.75 -45.17
C ARG A 479 25.03 -22.66 -45.17
N GLN A 480 26.19 -22.98 -45.74
CA GLN A 480 27.34 -22.06 -45.80
C GLN A 480 27.02 -20.76 -46.54
N LYS A 481 27.68 -19.66 -46.11
CA LYS A 481 27.45 -18.28 -46.62
C LYS A 481 26.00 -17.80 -46.47
N ARG A 482 25.24 -18.40 -45.54
CA ARG A 482 23.92 -17.91 -45.13
C ARG A 482 23.92 -17.69 -43.63
N ASN A 483 23.35 -16.58 -43.18
CA ASN A 483 23.19 -16.34 -41.75
C ASN A 483 22.24 -17.37 -41.14
N CYS A 484 22.56 -17.81 -39.93
CA CYS A 484 21.63 -18.49 -39.04
C CYS A 484 20.78 -17.44 -38.31
N TYR A 485 19.47 -17.69 -38.21
CA TYR A 485 18.53 -16.81 -37.52
C TYR A 485 17.89 -17.56 -36.36
N LEU A 486 18.16 -17.13 -35.13
CA LEU A 486 17.64 -17.77 -33.91
C LEU A 486 16.71 -16.81 -33.18
N PRO A 487 15.42 -17.16 -33.00
CA PRO A 487 14.51 -16.33 -32.23
C PRO A 487 14.88 -16.35 -30.74
N ILE A 488 14.85 -15.18 -30.11
CA ILE A 488 15.02 -14.97 -28.68
C ILE A 488 13.71 -14.42 -28.12
N THR A 489 13.24 -15.02 -27.03
CA THR A 489 12.11 -14.56 -26.23
C THR A 489 12.48 -14.63 -24.76
N ILE A 490 12.29 -13.52 -24.05
CA ILE A 490 12.64 -13.35 -22.64
C ILE A 490 11.37 -12.96 -21.88
N GLU A 491 11.07 -13.71 -20.82
CA GLU A 491 10.05 -13.36 -19.83
C GLU A 491 10.72 -12.72 -18.62
N ASP A 492 10.29 -11.52 -18.28
CA ASP A 492 10.83 -10.76 -17.16
C ASP A 492 9.73 -9.89 -16.55
N GLN A 493 9.70 -9.84 -15.22
CA GLN A 493 8.63 -9.20 -14.44
C GLN A 493 8.85 -7.70 -14.26
N ASN A 494 10.10 -7.23 -14.21
CA ASN A 494 10.39 -5.89 -13.71
C ASN A 494 11.36 -5.07 -14.59
N SER A 495 11.98 -5.67 -15.62
CA SER A 495 12.99 -4.98 -16.44
C SER A 495 12.47 -4.47 -17.79
N THR A 496 12.95 -3.32 -18.24
CA THR A 496 12.67 -2.76 -19.58
C THR A 496 13.70 -3.20 -20.62
N GLN A 497 14.85 -3.69 -20.17
CA GLN A 497 15.94 -4.13 -21.03
C GLN A 497 16.56 -5.44 -20.54
N ALA A 498 17.12 -6.20 -21.48
CA ALA A 498 17.87 -7.40 -21.17
C ALA A 498 19.02 -7.59 -22.18
N LYS A 499 20.19 -7.98 -21.66
CA LYS A 499 21.38 -8.30 -22.44
C LYS A 499 21.46 -9.80 -22.68
N VAL A 500 21.62 -10.18 -23.94
CA VAL A 500 21.82 -11.57 -24.33
C VAL A 500 23.31 -11.84 -24.44
N TYR A 501 23.76 -12.87 -23.73
CA TYR A 501 25.11 -13.38 -23.82
C TYR A 501 25.08 -14.75 -24.50
N ALA A 502 25.92 -14.95 -25.50
CA ALA A 502 26.04 -16.23 -26.19
C ALA A 502 27.50 -16.60 -26.44
N THR A 503 27.74 -17.89 -26.62
CA THR A 503 29.04 -18.42 -27.07
C THR A 503 29.19 -18.25 -28.58
N ASP A 504 30.40 -18.43 -29.11
CA ASP A 504 30.55 -18.81 -30.52
C ASP A 504 29.97 -20.22 -30.77
N PHE A 505 29.84 -20.62 -32.05
CA PHE A 505 29.45 -22.00 -32.39
C PHE A 505 30.49 -23.00 -31.92
N PHE A 506 30.06 -24.04 -31.22
CA PHE A 506 30.92 -25.11 -30.70
C PHE A 506 30.36 -26.50 -31.01
N THR A 507 31.20 -27.54 -30.87
CA THR A 507 30.80 -28.94 -31.07
C THR A 507 30.59 -29.64 -29.74
N GLU A 508 29.92 -30.80 -29.73
CA GLU A 508 29.58 -31.56 -28.51
C GLU A 508 30.81 -31.93 -27.64
N GLU A 509 32.00 -31.96 -28.23
CA GLU A 509 33.26 -32.26 -27.56
C GLU A 509 33.88 -31.06 -26.82
N THR A 510 33.35 -29.86 -27.05
CA THR A 510 33.87 -28.61 -26.47
C THR A 510 33.20 -28.35 -25.12
N ALA A 511 34.00 -28.21 -24.08
CA ALA A 511 33.52 -27.75 -22.77
C ALA A 511 33.43 -26.22 -22.78
N ILE A 512 32.25 -25.68 -22.48
CA ILE A 512 32.03 -24.24 -22.35
C ILE A 512 32.20 -23.79 -20.89
N THR A 513 32.73 -22.59 -20.73
CA THR A 513 32.97 -21.87 -19.48
C THR A 513 32.38 -20.47 -19.57
N GLU A 514 32.36 -19.72 -18.46
CA GLU A 514 31.83 -18.35 -18.46
C GLU A 514 32.64 -17.37 -19.33
N GLU A 515 33.93 -17.63 -19.57
CA GLU A 515 34.79 -16.81 -20.43
C GLU A 515 34.42 -16.93 -21.92
N ASP A 516 33.69 -17.98 -22.30
CA ASP A 516 33.28 -18.22 -23.69
C ASP A 516 32.05 -17.41 -24.11
N PHE A 517 31.36 -16.77 -23.15
CA PHE A 517 30.17 -15.97 -23.43
C PHE A 517 30.52 -14.50 -23.69
N SER A 518 29.93 -13.94 -24.74
CA SER A 518 30.04 -12.52 -25.07
C SER A 518 28.66 -11.90 -25.29
N GLU A 519 28.54 -10.58 -25.06
CA GLU A 519 27.30 -9.84 -25.30
C GLU A 519 27.02 -9.81 -26.81
N VAL A 520 25.89 -10.37 -27.24
CA VAL A 520 25.50 -10.47 -28.65
C VAL A 520 24.32 -9.59 -29.01
N ALA A 521 23.49 -9.21 -28.03
CA ALA A 521 22.35 -8.31 -28.25
C ALA A 521 21.93 -7.58 -26.96
N LEU A 522 21.35 -6.40 -27.13
CA LEU A 522 20.57 -5.68 -26.12
C LEU A 522 19.14 -5.58 -26.63
N ILE A 523 18.19 -6.14 -25.89
CA ILE A 523 16.78 -6.16 -26.24
C ILE A 523 16.04 -5.18 -25.31
N GLU A 524 15.24 -4.30 -25.88
CA GLU A 524 14.50 -3.27 -25.15
C GLU A 524 12.99 -3.39 -25.44
N ARG A 525 12.16 -3.05 -24.44
CA ARG A 525 10.70 -2.93 -24.58
C ARG A 525 10.21 -1.58 -24.07
N SER A 526 9.09 -1.08 -24.59
CA SER A 526 8.56 0.24 -24.18
C SER A 526 7.72 0.15 -22.91
N ALA A 527 7.10 -1.00 -22.65
CA ALA A 527 6.30 -1.25 -21.47
C ALA A 527 6.45 -2.70 -20.99
N ILE A 528 6.33 -2.93 -19.69
CA ILE A 528 6.54 -4.24 -19.04
C ILE A 528 5.56 -5.33 -19.49
N THR A 529 4.43 -4.92 -20.06
CA THR A 529 3.42 -5.81 -20.65
C THR A 529 3.81 -6.32 -22.03
N GLU A 530 4.83 -5.72 -22.67
CA GLU A 530 5.34 -6.16 -23.97
C GLU A 530 6.40 -7.25 -23.79
N PRO A 531 6.48 -8.22 -24.71
CA PRO A 531 7.50 -9.26 -24.63
C PRO A 531 8.86 -8.70 -25.08
N LEU A 532 9.94 -9.16 -24.43
CA LEU A 532 11.30 -8.95 -24.91
C LEU A 532 11.60 -10.01 -25.96
N THR A 533 11.58 -9.63 -27.24
CA THR A 533 11.83 -10.56 -28.35
C THR A 533 12.81 -9.98 -29.36
N ASP A 534 13.69 -10.82 -29.89
CA ASP A 534 14.61 -10.48 -30.99
C ASP A 534 14.94 -11.71 -31.85
N THR A 535 15.73 -11.55 -32.90
CA THR A 535 16.29 -12.64 -33.70
C THR A 535 17.79 -12.45 -33.89
N LEU A 536 18.58 -13.31 -33.24
CA LEU A 536 20.03 -13.31 -33.41
C LEU A 536 20.39 -13.73 -34.84
N THR A 537 21.25 -12.94 -35.47
CA THR A 537 21.76 -13.21 -36.82
C THR A 537 23.23 -13.60 -36.70
N LEU A 538 23.53 -14.88 -36.94
CA LEU A 538 24.86 -15.46 -36.73
C LEU A 538 25.50 -15.84 -38.07
N ASP A 539 26.77 -15.50 -38.27
CA ASP A 539 27.54 -15.88 -39.45
C ASP A 539 27.91 -17.37 -39.40
N THR A 540 27.89 -18.03 -40.56
CA THR A 540 28.23 -19.45 -40.71
C THR A 540 29.36 -19.71 -41.70
N THR A 541 30.04 -18.65 -42.15
CA THR A 541 31.06 -18.72 -43.20
C THR A 541 32.24 -19.64 -42.83
N GLU A 542 32.66 -19.61 -41.56
CA GLU A 542 33.80 -20.37 -41.02
C GLU A 542 33.42 -21.77 -40.48
N LEU A 543 32.16 -22.19 -40.63
CA LEU A 543 31.71 -23.51 -40.16
C LEU A 543 32.07 -24.61 -41.14
N GLU A 544 32.42 -25.79 -40.61
CA GLU A 544 32.73 -26.97 -41.40
C GLU A 544 31.45 -27.73 -41.75
N PRO A 545 31.20 -28.04 -43.02
CA PRO A 545 30.03 -28.81 -43.46
C PRO A 545 29.89 -30.17 -42.77
N ASN A 546 28.65 -30.68 -42.78
CA ASN A 546 28.25 -31.97 -42.22
C ASN A 546 28.56 -32.13 -40.73
N THR A 547 28.54 -31.01 -40.01
CA THR A 547 28.82 -30.95 -38.58
C THR A 547 27.65 -30.33 -37.84
N THR A 548 27.28 -30.92 -36.71
CA THR A 548 26.31 -30.30 -35.78
C THR A 548 27.05 -29.34 -34.86
N TYR A 549 26.63 -28.08 -34.90
CA TYR A 549 27.13 -27.04 -34.00
C TYR A 549 26.06 -26.66 -32.98
N TYR A 550 26.51 -26.21 -31.83
CA TYR A 550 25.68 -25.74 -30.74
C TYR A 550 26.01 -24.29 -30.43
N LEU A 551 25.05 -23.62 -29.82
CA LEU A 551 25.17 -22.28 -29.27
C LEU A 551 24.54 -22.31 -27.87
N ALA A 552 25.25 -21.79 -26.88
CA ALA A 552 24.70 -21.61 -25.54
C ALA A 552 24.43 -20.12 -25.32
N ALA A 553 23.30 -19.78 -24.71
CA ALA A 553 22.93 -18.41 -24.41
C ALA A 553 22.29 -18.28 -23.03
N TYR A 554 22.54 -17.17 -22.36
CA TYR A 554 21.81 -16.73 -21.18
C TYR A 554 21.52 -15.24 -21.28
N VAL A 555 20.70 -14.76 -20.37
CA VAL A 555 20.28 -13.36 -20.32
C VAL A 555 20.63 -12.76 -18.97
N ILE A 556 21.05 -11.50 -18.98
CA ILE A 556 21.18 -10.66 -17.80
C ILE A 556 20.21 -9.50 -17.96
N ASP A 557 19.36 -9.27 -16.96
CA ASP A 557 18.44 -8.12 -16.93
C ASP A 557 19.17 -6.80 -16.60
N THR A 558 18.42 -5.75 -16.30
CA THR A 558 19.00 -4.43 -16.00
C THR A 558 19.65 -4.38 -14.61
N GLU A 559 19.14 -5.19 -13.70
CA GLU A 559 19.45 -5.33 -12.29
C GLU A 559 20.68 -6.21 -12.05
N GLY A 560 21.08 -6.98 -13.05
CA GLY A 560 22.21 -7.90 -13.00
C GLY A 560 21.83 -9.34 -12.62
N ASN A 561 20.54 -9.67 -12.59
CA ASN A 561 20.08 -11.04 -12.38
C ASN A 561 20.23 -11.85 -13.66
N ARG A 562 20.71 -13.09 -13.52
CA ARG A 562 21.06 -13.97 -14.63
C ARG A 562 20.03 -15.09 -14.80
N SER A 563 19.60 -15.33 -16.03
CA SER A 563 18.77 -16.49 -16.38
C SER A 563 19.57 -17.80 -16.34
N GLU A 564 18.85 -18.92 -16.32
CA GLU A 564 19.45 -20.21 -16.69
C GLU A 564 19.97 -20.19 -18.15
N THR A 565 20.99 -21.00 -18.43
CA THR A 565 21.56 -21.15 -19.77
C THR A 565 20.66 -22.03 -20.65
N ARG A 566 20.40 -21.61 -21.89
CA ARG A 566 19.69 -22.36 -22.93
C ARG A 566 20.61 -22.72 -24.10
N TYR A 567 20.27 -23.79 -24.80
CA TYR A 567 21.05 -24.34 -25.90
C TYR A 567 20.28 -24.38 -27.21
N TYR A 568 20.93 -24.02 -28.29
CA TYR A 568 20.44 -24.15 -29.66
C TYR A 568 21.35 -25.13 -30.41
N SER A 569 20.81 -25.82 -31.41
CA SER A 569 21.63 -26.63 -32.30
C SER A 569 21.32 -26.36 -33.76
N ILE A 570 22.37 -26.33 -34.56
CA ILE A 570 22.28 -26.22 -36.01
C ILE A 570 22.99 -27.40 -36.65
N ASP A 571 22.37 -27.90 -37.70
CA ASP A 571 22.88 -28.94 -38.56
C ASP A 571 23.44 -28.27 -39.82
N PHE A 572 24.76 -28.07 -39.85
CA PHE A 572 25.39 -27.27 -40.89
C PHE A 572 25.77 -28.16 -42.07
N ARG A 573 25.08 -28.02 -43.19
CA ARG A 573 25.14 -28.95 -44.34
C ARG A 573 25.91 -28.43 -45.55
N GLY A 574 26.71 -27.35 -45.43
CA GLY A 574 27.44 -26.77 -46.56
C GLY A 574 26.55 -26.17 -47.66
N ILE A 575 27.10 -25.86 -48.84
CA ILE A 575 26.35 -25.34 -50.01
C ILE A 575 26.96 -25.80 -51.34
N VAL A 576 26.13 -25.83 -52.38
CA VAL A 576 26.59 -25.88 -53.79
C VAL A 576 26.50 -24.49 -54.38
N GLU A 577 27.62 -23.96 -54.89
CA GLU A 577 27.71 -22.61 -55.42
C GLU A 577 28.25 -22.63 -56.85
N PHE A 578 27.54 -21.98 -57.77
CA PHE A 578 28.02 -21.75 -59.13
C PHE A 578 28.91 -20.51 -59.13
N GLN A 579 30.22 -20.71 -59.05
CA GLN A 579 31.20 -19.64 -58.87
C GLN A 579 31.36 -18.77 -60.11
N GLN A 580 31.42 -19.40 -61.29
CA GLN A 580 31.82 -18.71 -62.51
C GLN A 580 31.33 -19.43 -63.76
N ALA A 581 30.99 -18.64 -64.77
CA ALA A 581 30.75 -19.08 -66.14
C ALA A 581 31.47 -18.15 -67.13
N PRO A 582 31.72 -18.60 -68.37
CA PRO A 582 32.25 -17.73 -69.41
C PRO A 582 31.33 -16.54 -69.69
N THR A 583 31.88 -15.33 -69.72
CA THR A 583 31.12 -14.11 -70.00
C THR A 583 30.72 -13.96 -71.47
N SER A 584 31.46 -14.61 -72.37
CA SER A 584 31.13 -14.72 -73.79
C SER A 584 31.76 -16.00 -74.38
N ILE A 585 31.07 -16.64 -75.32
CA ILE A 585 31.60 -17.78 -76.08
C ILE A 585 31.56 -17.40 -77.56
N ASN A 586 32.73 -17.19 -78.16
CA ASN A 586 32.85 -16.71 -79.53
C ASN A 586 33.31 -17.84 -80.46
N GLY A 587 32.73 -17.92 -81.66
CA GLY A 587 33.26 -18.77 -82.73
C GLY A 587 34.40 -18.08 -83.48
N ALA A 588 35.26 -18.85 -84.14
CA ALA A 588 36.25 -18.31 -85.06
C ALA A 588 35.59 -17.53 -86.20
N VAL A 589 36.24 -16.46 -86.67
CA VAL A 589 35.80 -15.76 -87.89
C VAL A 589 36.23 -16.58 -89.10
N VAL A 590 35.27 -17.00 -89.92
CA VAL A 590 35.50 -17.82 -91.12
C VAL A 590 34.85 -17.20 -92.35
N THR A 591 35.43 -17.46 -93.52
CA THR A 591 34.79 -17.20 -94.82
C THR A 591 33.76 -18.27 -95.14
N VAL A 592 32.82 -17.97 -96.06
CA VAL A 592 31.82 -18.95 -96.52
C VAL A 592 32.48 -20.22 -97.06
N ASN A 593 33.61 -20.10 -97.78
CA ASN A 593 34.35 -21.26 -98.29
C ASN A 593 34.98 -22.12 -97.19
N GLU A 594 35.43 -21.51 -96.09
CA GLU A 594 35.96 -22.22 -94.92
C GLU A 594 34.83 -22.90 -94.14
N LEU A 595 33.67 -22.26 -94.05
CA LEU A 595 32.46 -22.87 -93.48
C LEU A 595 32.00 -24.09 -94.30
N VAL A 596 31.95 -24.02 -95.63
CA VAL A 596 31.64 -25.18 -96.50
C VAL A 596 32.59 -26.35 -96.21
N ARG A 597 33.88 -26.06 -96.02
CA ARG A 597 34.91 -27.08 -95.77
C ARG A 597 34.84 -27.68 -94.37
N SER A 598 34.19 -27.01 -93.43
CA SER A 598 34.02 -27.54 -92.07
C SER A 598 32.80 -28.45 -91.93
N ILE A 599 31.97 -28.56 -92.97
CA ILE A 599 30.87 -29.52 -93.04
C ILE A 599 31.46 -30.93 -93.14
N ARG A 600 31.10 -31.79 -92.18
CA ARG A 600 31.53 -33.19 -92.15
C ARG A 600 30.46 -34.10 -92.76
N ASP A 601 30.77 -35.39 -92.87
CA ASP A 601 29.87 -36.41 -93.45
C ASP A 601 28.55 -36.59 -92.64
N ASP A 602 28.48 -36.02 -91.44
CA ASP A 602 27.27 -35.96 -90.59
C ASP A 602 26.33 -34.79 -90.95
N GLY A 603 26.71 -33.94 -91.90
CA GLY A 603 25.90 -32.80 -92.36
C GLY A 603 26.03 -31.53 -91.51
N TYR A 604 26.80 -31.56 -90.42
CA TYR A 604 27.02 -30.38 -89.57
C TYR A 604 28.28 -29.63 -90.00
N ALA A 605 28.18 -28.31 -90.05
CA ALA A 605 29.34 -27.42 -90.05
C ALA A 605 29.91 -27.32 -88.63
N TYR A 606 31.23 -27.41 -88.49
CA TYR A 606 31.91 -27.26 -87.21
C TYR A 606 32.73 -25.98 -87.19
N LEU A 607 32.45 -25.09 -86.24
CA LEU A 607 33.17 -23.84 -86.02
C LEU A 607 33.88 -23.88 -84.67
N ALA A 608 35.21 -23.89 -84.68
CA ALA A 608 35.99 -23.88 -83.44
C ALA A 608 35.75 -22.59 -82.65
N LEU A 609 35.80 -22.67 -81.31
CA LEU A 609 35.72 -21.48 -80.47
C LEU A 609 36.99 -20.62 -80.57
N SER A 610 36.83 -19.31 -80.40
CA SER A 610 37.91 -18.34 -80.16
C SER A 610 37.89 -17.88 -78.70
N TYR A 611 39.07 -17.75 -78.11
CA TYR A 611 39.26 -17.49 -76.68
C TYR A 611 39.90 -16.11 -76.41
N ASP A 612 39.56 -15.11 -77.23
CA ASP A 612 40.17 -13.78 -77.17
C ASP A 612 39.73 -12.95 -75.95
N GLN A 613 38.84 -13.48 -75.10
CA GLN A 613 38.39 -12.86 -73.85
C GLN A 613 38.39 -13.86 -72.69
N GLU A 614 38.92 -13.44 -71.54
CA GLU A 614 38.87 -14.18 -70.27
C GLU A 614 37.72 -13.69 -69.40
N PRO A 615 37.06 -14.57 -68.61
CA PRO A 615 37.41 -15.97 -68.32
C PRO A 615 36.65 -17.00 -69.17
N THR A 616 37.29 -18.12 -69.49
CA THR A 616 36.70 -19.28 -70.21
C THR A 616 36.29 -20.43 -69.28
N LEU A 617 36.18 -20.14 -67.98
CA LEU A 617 36.04 -21.12 -66.91
C LEU A 617 34.57 -21.35 -66.52
N LEU A 618 34.21 -22.62 -66.38
CA LEU A 618 33.06 -23.07 -65.61
C LEU A 618 33.55 -23.59 -64.26
N SER A 619 33.06 -23.00 -63.16
CA SER A 619 33.44 -23.44 -61.82
C SER A 619 32.25 -23.58 -60.88
N ILE A 620 32.18 -24.73 -60.22
CA ILE A 620 31.21 -25.05 -59.18
C ILE A 620 31.98 -25.54 -57.96
N THR A 621 31.61 -25.05 -56.79
CA THR A 621 32.10 -25.61 -55.52
C THR A 621 30.95 -26.29 -54.80
N ASN A 622 31.20 -27.49 -54.29
CA ASN A 622 30.28 -28.19 -53.41
C ASN A 622 30.98 -28.52 -52.10
N THR A 623 30.54 -27.85 -51.04
CA THR A 623 30.99 -28.13 -49.67
C THR A 623 29.98 -29.00 -48.92
N SER A 624 28.80 -29.27 -49.48
CA SER A 624 27.78 -30.11 -48.89
C SER A 624 27.99 -31.61 -49.15
N GLU A 625 27.32 -32.46 -48.38
CA GLU A 625 27.11 -33.88 -48.72
C GLU A 625 26.16 -34.13 -49.91
N GLY A 626 25.48 -33.08 -50.38
CA GLY A 626 24.53 -33.18 -51.49
C GLY A 626 25.21 -33.39 -52.83
N THR A 627 24.45 -33.82 -53.83
CA THR A 627 24.91 -33.88 -55.23
C THR A 627 24.48 -32.65 -56.01
N TRP A 628 25.15 -32.37 -57.12
CA TRP A 628 24.76 -31.29 -58.02
C TRP A 628 24.77 -31.70 -59.48
N GLN A 629 24.02 -30.94 -60.26
CA GLN A 629 23.88 -31.08 -61.70
C GLN A 629 23.90 -29.69 -62.35
N LEU A 630 24.82 -29.47 -63.28
CA LEU A 630 24.87 -28.26 -64.11
C LEU A 630 24.21 -28.54 -65.44
N ASN A 631 23.11 -27.83 -65.68
CA ASN A 631 22.38 -27.86 -66.92
C ASN A 631 22.70 -26.65 -67.80
N GLY A 632 22.64 -26.87 -69.11
CA GLY A 632 22.90 -25.84 -70.12
C GLY A 632 21.82 -25.86 -71.17
N GLN A 633 21.38 -24.68 -71.54
CA GLN A 633 20.44 -24.47 -72.64
C GLN A 633 20.89 -23.26 -73.43
N MET A 634 20.93 -23.36 -74.75
CA MET A 634 21.23 -22.24 -75.62
C MET A 634 20.03 -21.83 -76.46
N THR A 635 19.98 -20.55 -76.83
CA THR A 635 19.06 -20.08 -77.87
C THR A 635 19.69 -20.27 -79.24
N ASP A 636 18.85 -20.31 -80.26
CA ASP A 636 19.33 -20.26 -81.64
C ASP A 636 20.18 -19.02 -81.91
N PHE A 637 21.06 -19.13 -82.91
CA PHE A 637 21.80 -17.99 -83.43
C PHE A 637 20.95 -17.21 -84.41
N LEU A 638 20.74 -15.94 -84.06
CA LEU A 638 19.99 -15.02 -84.89
C LEU A 638 20.95 -13.98 -85.48
N GLN A 639 20.75 -13.70 -86.76
CA GLN A 639 21.23 -12.48 -87.41
C GLN A 639 19.99 -11.74 -87.90
N ASP A 640 19.79 -10.49 -87.47
CA ASP A 640 18.60 -9.69 -87.82
C ASP A 640 17.26 -10.43 -87.61
N GLN A 641 17.15 -11.20 -86.51
CA GLN A 641 15.99 -12.02 -86.14
C GLN A 641 15.64 -13.17 -87.09
N GLN A 642 16.53 -13.52 -88.04
CA GLN A 642 16.34 -14.68 -88.92
C GLN A 642 17.15 -15.88 -88.46
N LEU A 643 16.51 -17.04 -88.48
CA LEU A 643 17.14 -18.34 -88.23
C LEU A 643 17.78 -18.86 -89.52
N LEU A 644 19.11 -18.85 -89.57
CA LEU A 644 19.87 -19.19 -90.79
C LEU A 644 20.65 -20.51 -90.68
N ALA A 645 20.42 -21.26 -89.61
CA ALA A 645 20.93 -22.61 -89.38
C ALA A 645 19.91 -23.40 -88.55
N ASP A 646 19.87 -24.72 -88.75
CA ASP A 646 19.09 -25.64 -87.92
C ASP A 646 20.03 -26.38 -86.94
N GLU A 647 19.47 -26.89 -85.85
CA GLU A 647 20.15 -27.77 -84.89
C GLU A 647 21.47 -27.19 -84.36
N ILE A 648 21.43 -25.92 -83.95
CA ILE A 648 22.59 -25.21 -83.41
C ILE A 648 22.92 -25.78 -82.03
N GLN A 649 24.19 -26.16 -81.87
CA GLN A 649 24.69 -26.80 -80.67
C GLN A 649 26.09 -26.31 -80.34
N LEU A 650 26.36 -26.09 -79.05
CA LEU A 650 27.72 -26.03 -78.54
C LEU A 650 28.10 -27.43 -78.08
N VAL A 651 29.17 -27.97 -78.66
CA VAL A 651 29.67 -29.31 -78.35
C VAL A 651 31.10 -29.25 -77.83
N LEU A 652 31.35 -30.03 -76.77
CA LEU A 652 32.65 -30.17 -76.15
C LEU A 652 33.15 -31.59 -76.43
N TYR A 653 34.33 -31.72 -77.02
CA TYR A 653 34.99 -33.01 -77.21
C TYR A 653 36.25 -33.10 -76.36
N ASP A 654 36.49 -34.29 -75.79
CA ASP A 654 37.74 -34.59 -75.13
C ASP A 654 38.89 -34.56 -76.15
N PRO A 655 39.98 -33.81 -75.91
CA PRO A 655 41.01 -33.59 -76.92
C PRO A 655 41.86 -34.82 -77.23
N MET A 656 41.91 -35.81 -76.33
CA MET A 656 42.76 -37.00 -76.45
C MET A 656 42.00 -38.16 -77.08
N THR A 657 40.74 -38.36 -76.69
CA THR A 657 39.89 -39.47 -77.11
C THR A 657 38.92 -39.10 -78.23
N ASN A 658 38.69 -37.80 -78.44
CA ASN A 658 37.72 -37.24 -79.38
C ASN A 658 36.28 -37.74 -79.11
N GLN A 659 35.98 -38.14 -77.87
CA GLN A 659 34.63 -38.48 -77.43
C GLN A 659 33.85 -37.20 -77.09
N LEU A 660 32.55 -37.20 -77.38
CA LEU A 660 31.63 -36.11 -77.04
C LEU A 660 31.40 -36.09 -75.53
N VAL A 661 31.74 -34.97 -74.88
CA VAL A 661 31.65 -34.78 -73.43
C VAL A 661 30.33 -34.13 -73.06
N ALA A 662 29.95 -33.06 -73.77
CA ALA A 662 28.71 -32.34 -73.53
C ALA A 662 28.14 -31.76 -74.83
N THR A 663 26.81 -31.62 -74.85
CA THR A 663 26.07 -30.92 -75.91
C THR A 663 25.11 -29.95 -75.25
N ILE A 664 25.18 -28.69 -75.65
CA ILE A 664 24.24 -27.65 -75.24
C ILE A 664 23.44 -27.28 -76.49
N SER A 665 22.12 -27.37 -76.42
CA SER A 665 21.19 -27.12 -77.52
C SER A 665 20.00 -26.28 -77.04
N SER A 666 18.96 -26.17 -77.86
CA SER A 666 17.70 -25.52 -77.47
C SER A 666 16.93 -26.28 -76.38
N GLU A 667 17.23 -27.56 -76.16
CA GLU A 667 16.72 -28.32 -75.02
C GLU A 667 17.71 -28.20 -73.85
N GLU A 668 17.19 -28.08 -72.62
CA GLU A 668 18.03 -28.10 -71.41
C GLU A 668 18.66 -29.48 -71.27
N GLN A 669 19.99 -29.52 -71.22
CA GLN A 669 20.76 -30.76 -71.14
C GLN A 669 21.72 -30.71 -69.96
N VAL A 670 21.97 -31.88 -69.37
CA VAL A 670 23.01 -32.05 -68.35
C VAL A 670 24.37 -31.93 -69.00
N ILE A 671 25.17 -30.98 -68.54
CA ILE A 671 26.51 -30.74 -69.06
C ILE A 671 27.53 -31.45 -68.19
N PHE A 672 27.41 -31.25 -66.88
CA PHE A 672 28.25 -31.85 -65.85
C PHE A 672 27.38 -32.20 -64.66
N GLU A 673 27.70 -33.29 -64.00
CA GLU A 673 27.05 -33.70 -62.76
C GLU A 673 28.10 -34.30 -61.83
N GLN A 674 27.86 -34.20 -60.53
CA GLN A 674 28.70 -34.85 -59.55
C GLN A 674 28.44 -36.36 -59.57
N GLN A 675 29.47 -37.14 -59.89
CA GLN A 675 29.40 -38.59 -59.78
C GLN A 675 29.46 -39.03 -58.31
N PRO A 676 28.80 -40.14 -57.91
CA PRO A 676 28.82 -40.64 -56.53
C PRO A 676 30.23 -40.91 -55.98
N THR A 677 31.20 -41.20 -56.86
CA THR A 677 32.62 -41.35 -56.52
C THR A 677 33.44 -40.43 -57.42
N GLY A 678 33.95 -39.32 -56.89
CA GLY A 678 34.68 -38.32 -57.68
C GLY A 678 34.93 -37.03 -56.91
N GLU A 679 35.58 -36.05 -57.57
CA GLU A 679 35.76 -34.71 -57.01
C GLU A 679 34.41 -33.99 -56.91
N ALA A 680 34.14 -33.38 -55.75
CA ALA A 680 32.89 -32.67 -55.48
C ALA A 680 32.82 -31.30 -56.17
N ASN A 681 33.97 -30.72 -56.50
CA ASN A 681 34.07 -29.44 -57.19
C ASN A 681 34.23 -29.66 -58.70
N LEU A 682 33.75 -28.68 -59.47
CA LEU A 682 34.03 -28.59 -60.91
C LEU A 682 34.92 -27.38 -61.17
N MET A 683 35.98 -27.61 -61.94
CA MET A 683 36.76 -26.54 -62.56
C MET A 683 37.11 -26.98 -63.97
N VAL A 684 36.36 -26.47 -64.95
CA VAL A 684 36.51 -26.80 -66.36
C VAL A 684 36.86 -25.54 -67.13
N ASP A 685 38.07 -25.46 -67.66
CA ASP A 685 38.42 -24.47 -68.67
C ASP A 685 38.02 -25.01 -70.05
N LEU A 686 37.17 -24.27 -70.77
CA LEU A 686 36.74 -24.66 -72.11
C LEU A 686 37.90 -24.74 -73.12
N LYS A 687 39.08 -24.20 -72.81
CA LYS A 687 40.30 -24.35 -73.64
C LYS A 687 40.92 -25.75 -73.58
N ASP A 688 40.66 -26.47 -72.50
CA ASP A 688 41.15 -27.85 -72.34
C ASP A 688 40.33 -28.84 -73.19
N TYR A 689 39.24 -28.38 -73.81
CA TYR A 689 38.37 -29.18 -74.65
C TYR A 689 38.39 -28.69 -76.11
N ASN A 690 38.22 -29.64 -77.04
CA ASN A 690 37.96 -29.32 -78.43
C ASN A 690 36.50 -28.87 -78.57
N CYS A 691 36.27 -27.57 -78.40
CA CYS A 691 34.94 -26.98 -78.41
C CYS A 691 34.56 -26.45 -79.80
N TYR A 692 33.33 -26.76 -80.24
CA TYR A 692 32.80 -26.25 -81.50
C TYR A 692 31.37 -25.76 -81.33
N PHE A 693 31.02 -24.70 -82.03
CA PHE A 693 29.64 -24.53 -82.49
C PHE A 693 29.43 -25.45 -83.69
N ARG A 694 28.51 -26.39 -83.57
CA ARG A 694 28.06 -27.21 -84.69
C ARG A 694 26.61 -26.90 -85.02
N PHE A 695 26.28 -26.88 -86.30
CA PHE A 695 24.94 -26.59 -86.78
C PHE A 695 24.76 -27.11 -88.20
N VAL A 696 23.52 -27.29 -88.65
CA VAL A 696 23.19 -27.61 -90.03
C VAL A 696 23.01 -26.29 -90.79
N PRO A 697 23.96 -25.90 -91.65
CA PRO A 697 23.90 -24.59 -92.30
C PRO A 697 22.86 -24.58 -93.44
N LYS A 698 22.00 -23.56 -93.47
CA LYS A 698 21.16 -23.28 -94.65
C LYS A 698 21.97 -22.44 -95.64
N MET A 699 22.84 -23.08 -96.42
CA MET A 699 23.83 -22.40 -97.27
C MET A 699 23.23 -21.38 -98.25
N GLU A 700 21.97 -21.56 -98.66
CA GLU A 700 21.24 -20.62 -99.52
C GLU A 700 20.79 -19.33 -98.80
N GLN A 701 20.81 -19.35 -97.45
CA GLN A 701 20.29 -18.29 -96.57
C GLN A 701 21.39 -17.63 -95.73
N ILE A 702 22.57 -18.24 -95.63
CA ILE A 702 23.70 -17.68 -94.85
C ILE A 702 24.26 -16.41 -95.51
N SER A 703 24.43 -15.36 -94.71
CA SER A 703 25.00 -14.08 -95.14
C SER A 703 26.23 -13.73 -94.29
N PRO A 704 27.23 -13.01 -94.83
CA PRO A 704 28.35 -12.55 -94.01
C PRO A 704 27.87 -11.65 -92.86
N GLY A 705 28.24 -11.98 -91.63
CA GLY A 705 27.93 -11.16 -90.45
C GLY A 705 28.16 -11.87 -89.13
N THR A 706 27.75 -11.23 -88.04
CA THR A 706 27.86 -11.76 -86.68
C THR A 706 26.53 -12.38 -86.27
N TYR A 707 26.62 -13.60 -85.76
CA TYR A 707 25.50 -14.40 -85.29
C TYR A 707 25.60 -14.51 -83.77
N THR A 708 24.50 -14.23 -83.05
CA THR A 708 24.50 -14.23 -81.59
C THR A 708 23.35 -15.05 -81.03
N GLY A 709 23.59 -15.72 -79.90
CA GLY A 709 22.60 -16.38 -79.06
C GLY A 709 23.01 -16.25 -77.59
N ALA A 710 22.16 -16.71 -76.68
CA ALA A 710 22.44 -16.76 -75.24
C ALA A 710 22.60 -18.21 -74.78
N ILE A 711 23.43 -18.43 -73.76
CA ILE A 711 23.50 -19.69 -73.03
C ILE A 711 23.05 -19.42 -71.60
N ASN A 712 22.04 -20.17 -71.16
CA ASN A 712 21.57 -20.19 -69.80
C ASN A 712 22.18 -21.40 -69.10
N TRP A 713 22.83 -21.13 -67.96
CA TRP A 713 23.38 -22.16 -67.07
C TRP A 713 22.48 -22.27 -65.85
N ARG A 714 22.13 -23.50 -65.47
CA ARG A 714 21.31 -23.75 -64.29
C ARG A 714 21.97 -24.81 -63.42
N LEU A 715 22.35 -24.41 -62.21
CA LEU A 715 22.85 -25.34 -61.20
C LEU A 715 21.68 -25.83 -60.35
N GLU A 716 21.54 -27.14 -60.27
CA GLU A 716 20.61 -27.82 -59.37
C GLU A 716 21.39 -28.60 -58.32
N SER A 717 20.90 -28.61 -57.07
CA SER A 717 21.53 -29.33 -55.96
C SER A 717 20.49 -30.13 -55.19
N THR A 718 20.81 -31.37 -54.84
CA THR A 718 19.97 -32.23 -54.00
C THR A 718 20.70 -32.56 -52.72
N ILE A 719 20.08 -32.30 -51.57
CA ILE A 719 20.56 -32.80 -50.27
C ILE A 719 19.70 -34.02 -49.94
N ILE A 720 20.33 -35.11 -49.49
CA ILE A 720 19.62 -36.30 -49.05
C ILE A 720 19.18 -36.04 -47.61
N ASP A 721 17.91 -35.69 -47.42
CA ASP A 721 17.30 -35.73 -46.09
C ASP A 721 16.97 -37.21 -45.78
N GLU A 722 17.77 -37.86 -44.93
CA GLU A 722 17.38 -39.15 -44.31
C GLU A 722 16.27 -38.98 -43.26
#